data_AF-A0AAA9Z2B7-F1
#
_entry.id   AF-A0AAA9Z2B7-F1
#
_cell.length_a   1.000
_cell.length_b   1.000
_cell.length_c   1.000
_cell.angle_alpha   90.00
_cell.angle_beta   90.00
_cell.angle_gamma   90.00
#
_symmetry.space_group_name_H-M   'P 1'
#
loop_
_entity.id
_entity.type
_entity.pdbx_description
1 polymer ?
#
loop_
_entity_poly.entity_id
_entity_poly.type
_entity_poly.pdbx_seq_one_letter_code
_entity_poly.pdbx_strand_id
1 'polypeptide(L)'
;MNGNPAVTLFSEHAGSIQVANTSALHRAEEEEALEDHRRREQELAKEMENAFDDLIDDDQNDTLNSLNYLSNHSEQSTPPPPLPMVNRVLEGVTLKKNGAVPNCGEGGDGHHVTHWMQMYESKQREFEHVTRLMHDKTKEFERQVNELKKRLMLAEGERDRANMTRTQSHDILVECKTKISEQEDAISKHKDKIKSLEETNLKLEADLEHKKTMLQDTLHKYHMVEQTMGVKADRHTDHLLKQAEEKHSAKVAMMQQQIENLRSELDDRVQEVRRWEVRYKELQSLRDALLVEKTETIQRLQDSLEESQRQCENLMTKTMSVTNFSQDNLRLKSKVSALEQQTQDMQKTINTLTHRLETTNAELELMDSVICSSDEHGGSSPGKDGTCTFAASRKHLIGSTPINPNAFKNPEDRVAKLKQELLLCMNGQKEKRETIKRLESDLSTKEQEVQQLKKDESQALVQMNQYKEEAFRVNSKCKLLEAELDKLCKKDQSSSKLGRRSSFDRQEALEDKIFALKQEKVELEEKCDKLERENQQFRERMKKLGSDSQSLDAVKLELEKHKSLLKDAQNECERLKNLYIEMSGCKDTLNRELTTLRSQDSAKEISVLREKVASLERALQLAELKSSELAKLLEREKIEHEKLLRDLQEKQHDSSRDSKELKQSTNNCVRCIDNLTELSKMEIQNLQLQNTCASHLKDINELKNALKEARTTINTLHEKLDLKAERDHLIDELKEKAIQFEQFMRGKSTSHSSMSSSGNSSTKDSATSPRPQEKRQSRDQSVNTSSEYHEPNEVENRKAAREQENRIREEMARAFAAEIKVIEEKFKEQYIKFEQNITELKKELHDRVNELLLRNKEIEVLKYAIVTEREKMTEILAKKDEDARRLFDKQAEVMKKYKSELENAHRKVQFLEGQLHEKRELIQAERESMEKLIKQVTEERKLYKEHEDELIAKFKEMETEYNKSLEMMTEKYNSVKKTALNYKKYAEDKEQHMLKEYDRIKDGYNTALLKVQNRMKEALESKDRSMKEQISKVETEYQSKLKMLKAST
;
A
#
# COMPACT_ATOMS: atom_id res chain seq x y z
N MET A 1 20.13 40.09 -31.97
CA MET A 1 19.30 38.91 -31.65
C MET A 1 20.21 37.80 -31.17
N ASN A 2 19.67 36.83 -30.43
CA ASN A 2 20.30 35.59 -29.95
C ASN A 2 21.64 35.75 -29.19
N GLY A 3 21.61 35.50 -27.89
CA GLY A 3 22.80 35.31 -27.08
C GLY A 3 22.85 33.90 -26.49
N ASN A 4 24.04 33.42 -26.16
CA ASN A 4 24.23 32.36 -25.17
C ASN A 4 25.65 32.51 -24.55
N PRO A 5 25.78 32.79 -23.24
CA PRO A 5 27.09 33.02 -22.63
C PRO A 5 27.74 31.71 -22.16
N ALA A 6 28.73 31.22 -22.91
CA ALA A 6 29.65 30.20 -22.43
C ALA A 6 30.87 30.88 -21.78
N VAL A 7 30.89 30.98 -20.44
CA VAL A 7 31.98 31.61 -19.69
C VAL A 7 32.96 30.54 -19.20
N THR A 8 34.22 30.67 -19.62
CA THR A 8 35.36 29.87 -19.17
C THR A 8 35.69 30.11 -17.70
N LEU A 9 35.98 29.04 -16.94
CA LEU A 9 36.38 29.12 -15.54
C LEU A 9 37.45 28.07 -15.17
N PHE A 10 38.51 27.99 -15.98
CA PHE A 10 39.63 27.05 -15.81
C PHE A 10 41.01 27.66 -16.14
N SER A 11 41.32 28.83 -15.57
CA SER A 11 42.71 29.33 -15.51
C SER A 11 42.89 30.52 -14.55
N GLU A 12 42.80 30.30 -13.24
CA GLU A 12 43.36 31.23 -12.26
C GLU A 12 43.91 30.49 -11.04
N HIS A 13 45.05 30.97 -10.52
CA HIS A 13 45.65 30.60 -9.23
C HIS A 13 45.99 29.12 -9.00
N ALA A 14 46.83 28.56 -9.88
CA ALA A 14 47.73 27.46 -9.51
C ALA A 14 49.09 28.02 -9.07
N GLY A 15 49.41 28.02 -7.77
CA GLY A 15 50.72 28.44 -7.27
C GLY A 15 50.80 28.60 -5.75
N SER A 16 51.84 28.01 -5.15
CA SER A 16 52.22 28.15 -3.73
C SER A 16 51.19 27.69 -2.67
N ILE A 17 51.13 26.38 -2.43
CA ILE A 17 50.82 25.90 -1.06
C ILE A 17 52.02 26.27 -0.20
N GLN A 18 51.85 27.24 0.72
CA GLN A 18 52.86 27.50 1.74
C GLN A 18 52.85 26.34 2.75
N VAL A 19 53.97 25.63 2.86
CA VAL A 19 54.20 24.68 3.96
C VAL A 19 54.42 25.50 5.22
N ALA A 20 53.37 25.67 6.03
CA ALA A 20 53.47 26.31 7.33
C ALA A 20 54.39 25.48 8.25
N ASN A 21 55.31 26.15 8.94
CA ASN A 21 56.44 25.51 9.65
C ASN A 21 56.00 24.51 10.73
N THR A 22 56.07 23.21 10.43
CA THR A 22 56.02 22.13 11.43
C THR A 22 57.15 22.24 12.47
N SER A 23 58.25 22.92 12.14
CA SER A 23 59.36 23.24 13.06
C SER A 23 58.97 24.10 14.27
N ALA A 24 57.82 24.79 14.26
CA ALA A 24 57.34 25.53 15.43
C ALA A 24 56.61 24.59 16.40
N LEU A 25 55.75 23.72 15.87
CA LEU A 25 54.95 22.76 16.63
C LEU A 25 55.84 21.70 17.30
N HIS A 26 56.75 21.09 16.53
CA HIS A 26 57.68 20.08 17.04
C HIS A 26 58.67 20.64 18.09
N ARG A 27 59.00 21.95 18.02
CA ARG A 27 59.81 22.61 19.06
C ARG A 27 59.00 22.86 20.33
N ALA A 28 57.71 23.20 20.23
CA ALA A 28 56.85 23.35 21.39
C ALA A 28 56.60 22.01 22.11
N GLU A 29 56.41 20.92 21.36
CA GLU A 29 56.29 19.56 21.91
C GLU A 29 57.60 19.09 22.59
N GLU A 30 58.76 19.44 22.05
CA GLU A 30 60.08 19.16 22.63
C GLU A 30 60.36 20.01 23.89
N GLU A 31 59.92 21.28 23.91
CA GLU A 31 60.02 22.19 25.05
C GLU A 31 59.06 21.77 26.19
N GLU A 32 57.83 21.34 25.87
CA GLU A 32 56.87 20.78 26.83
C GLU A 32 57.39 19.46 27.45
N ALA A 33 57.99 18.57 26.65
CA ALA A 33 58.59 17.33 27.15
C ALA A 33 59.77 17.57 28.10
N LEU A 34 60.60 18.59 27.84
CA LEU A 34 61.68 19.00 28.74
C LEU A 34 61.14 19.66 30.02
N GLU A 35 60.07 20.45 29.93
CA GLU A 35 59.41 21.07 31.08
C GLU A 35 58.70 20.04 31.98
N ASP A 36 58.16 18.95 31.40
CA ASP A 36 57.59 17.81 32.14
C ASP A 36 58.66 16.94 32.82
N HIS A 37 59.80 16.72 32.14
CA HIS A 37 60.96 16.05 32.75
C HIS A 37 61.53 16.88 33.90
N ARG A 38 61.62 18.21 33.75
CA ARG A 38 62.06 19.12 34.81
C ARG A 38 61.09 19.15 35.99
N ARG A 39 59.78 19.08 35.76
CA ARG A 39 58.80 18.91 36.84
C ARG A 39 58.99 17.58 37.58
N ARG A 40 59.16 16.46 36.86
CA ARG A 40 59.47 15.15 37.49
C ARG A 40 60.73 15.17 38.34
N GLU A 41 61.81 15.80 37.86
CA GLU A 41 63.05 15.91 38.63
C GLU A 41 62.89 16.81 39.86
N GLN A 42 62.08 17.87 39.79
CA GLN A 42 61.75 18.71 40.94
C GLN A 42 60.82 18.02 41.94
N GLU A 43 59.87 17.21 41.47
CA GLU A 43 59.01 16.37 42.30
C GLU A 43 59.85 15.31 43.02
N LEU A 44 60.70 14.56 42.31
CA LEU A 44 61.64 13.59 42.90
C LEU A 44 62.65 14.22 43.86
N ALA A 45 63.18 15.42 43.55
CA ALA A 45 64.08 16.12 44.46
C ALA A 45 63.38 16.52 45.76
N LYS A 46 62.11 16.95 45.68
CA LYS A 46 61.31 17.36 46.84
C LYS A 46 60.78 16.16 47.65
N GLU A 47 60.50 15.05 46.98
CA GLU A 47 60.19 13.76 47.62
C GLU A 47 61.42 13.21 48.36
N MET A 48 62.62 13.33 47.79
CA MET A 48 63.89 13.02 48.44
C MET A 48 64.26 13.97 49.60
N GLU A 49 63.89 15.25 49.50
CA GLU A 49 64.09 16.26 50.56
C GLU A 49 63.16 15.97 51.76
N ASN A 50 61.87 15.72 51.49
CA ASN A 50 60.87 15.42 52.52
C ASN A 50 61.01 14.02 53.16
N ALA A 51 61.59 13.03 52.46
CA ALA A 51 61.64 11.61 52.89
C ALA A 51 62.36 11.34 54.24
N PHE A 52 62.95 12.35 54.86
CA PHE A 52 63.61 12.26 56.17
C PHE A 52 63.04 13.22 57.23
N ASP A 53 62.15 14.14 56.87
CA ASP A 53 61.51 15.07 57.84
C ASP A 53 60.46 14.35 58.70
N ASP A 54 59.78 13.34 58.15
CA ASP A 54 58.80 12.45 58.83
C ASP A 54 59.39 11.65 60.02
N LEU A 55 60.66 11.84 60.36
CA LEU A 55 61.38 11.14 61.44
C LEU A 55 61.78 12.04 62.62
N ILE A 56 61.39 13.33 62.63
CA ILE A 56 61.89 14.31 63.62
C ILE A 56 60.81 14.80 64.61
N ASP A 57 59.58 15.08 64.16
CA ASP A 57 58.53 15.70 65.01
C ASP A 57 57.28 14.80 65.18
N ASP A 58 57.23 14.02 66.27
CA ASP A 58 56.10 13.99 67.22
C ASP A 58 56.41 13.11 68.45
N ASP A 59 56.90 13.73 69.54
CA ASP A 59 57.31 13.04 70.78
C ASP A 59 56.47 13.53 71.99
N GLN A 60 55.49 12.72 72.40
CA GLN A 60 54.71 12.79 73.67
C GLN A 60 53.71 11.59 73.71
N ASN A 61 53.82 10.57 74.54
CA ASN A 61 54.09 10.58 75.99
C ASN A 61 54.41 9.15 76.53
N ASP A 62 55.06 9.09 77.70
CA ASP A 62 55.07 7.96 78.67
C ASP A 62 55.33 6.52 78.14
N THR A 63 56.47 5.87 78.43
CA THR A 63 56.84 5.49 79.80
C THR A 63 58.29 4.96 79.92
N LEU A 64 59.15 5.68 80.64
CA LEU A 64 60.32 5.24 81.46
C LEU A 64 61.41 4.30 80.88
N ASN A 65 62.64 4.85 80.83
CA ASN A 65 63.94 4.30 81.34
C ASN A 65 64.31 2.80 81.14
N SER A 66 65.56 2.45 80.76
CA SER A 66 66.82 3.16 81.02
C SER A 66 68.01 2.68 80.14
N LEU A 67 69.02 3.55 80.03
CA LEU A 67 70.43 3.25 79.72
C LEU A 67 70.74 2.47 78.43
N ASN A 68 71.04 3.22 77.35
CA ASN A 68 71.89 2.76 76.26
C ASN A 68 73.31 3.36 76.43
N TYR A 69 74.36 2.61 76.08
CA TYR A 69 75.76 3.08 76.15
C TYR A 69 76.40 2.92 74.77
N LEU A 70 77.19 3.91 74.33
CA LEU A 70 77.62 4.00 72.93
C LEU A 70 78.50 2.81 72.49
N SER A 71 78.28 2.36 71.25
CA SER A 71 79.30 1.65 70.47
C SER A 71 79.16 2.02 68.99
N ASN A 72 79.91 3.03 68.56
CA ASN A 72 80.13 3.30 67.15
C ASN A 72 81.17 2.32 66.61
N HIS A 73 80.88 1.65 65.49
CA HIS A 73 81.89 1.24 64.53
C HIS A 73 81.36 1.38 63.11
N SER A 74 82.08 2.16 62.30
CA SER A 74 82.00 2.21 60.85
C SER A 74 83.42 2.02 60.32
N GLU A 75 83.59 1.30 59.21
CA GLU A 75 84.87 1.03 58.57
C GLU A 75 84.96 1.74 57.22
N GLN A 76 86.13 2.30 56.89
CA GLN A 76 86.40 2.74 55.51
C GLN A 76 87.88 2.61 55.11
N SER A 77 88.17 1.57 54.32
CA SER A 77 89.20 1.47 53.27
C SER A 77 90.68 1.88 53.52
N THR A 78 91.56 0.85 53.67
CA THR A 78 92.84 0.61 52.91
C THR A 78 94.05 1.60 52.94
N PRO A 79 95.34 1.17 52.74
CA PRO A 79 95.95 -0.18 52.69
C PRO A 79 97.22 -0.31 53.66
N PRO A 80 98.41 -0.93 53.36
CA PRO A 80 99.20 -1.71 54.37
C PRO A 80 100.62 -1.12 54.69
N PRO A 81 101.63 -1.81 55.30
CA PRO A 81 101.74 -3.09 56.07
C PRO A 81 102.32 -2.80 57.51
N PRO A 82 103.09 -3.66 58.25
CA PRO A 82 103.35 -5.11 58.22
C PRO A 82 103.09 -5.85 59.58
N LEU A 83 103.51 -7.12 59.70
CA LEU A 83 103.37 -8.01 60.88
C LEU A 83 104.28 -7.65 62.06
N PRO A 84 103.84 -7.96 63.30
CA PRO A 84 104.59 -8.92 64.14
C PRO A 84 103.65 -9.99 64.75
N MET A 85 103.84 -11.27 64.40
CA MET A 85 104.67 -12.25 65.13
C MET A 85 104.08 -12.79 66.44
N VAL A 86 103.53 -14.00 66.33
CA VAL A 86 103.31 -14.95 67.43
C VAL A 86 104.61 -15.17 68.20
N ASN A 87 104.54 -15.23 69.53
CA ASN A 87 105.67 -15.75 70.31
C ASN A 87 105.20 -16.65 71.46
N ARG A 88 105.05 -17.95 71.16
CA ARG A 88 104.85 -19.03 72.13
C ARG A 88 105.82 -20.17 71.82
N VAL A 89 107.12 -19.89 71.91
CA VAL A 89 108.16 -20.90 71.74
C VAL A 89 108.14 -21.85 72.94
N LEU A 90 107.83 -23.12 72.65
CA LEU A 90 108.10 -24.25 73.52
C LEU A 90 109.50 -24.75 73.17
N GLU A 91 110.51 -24.37 73.94
CA GLU A 91 111.85 -24.97 73.86
C GLU A 91 112.10 -25.90 75.04
N GLY A 92 112.72 -27.04 74.76
CA GLY A 92 113.08 -28.03 75.76
C GLY A 92 114.42 -28.67 75.42
N VAL A 93 114.94 -29.42 76.38
CA VAL A 93 116.14 -30.26 76.28
C VAL A 93 117.47 -29.50 76.14
N THR A 94 118.27 -29.54 77.22
CA THR A 94 119.62 -30.13 77.08
C THR A 94 120.14 -30.69 78.40
N LEU A 95 120.66 -31.91 78.35
CA LEU A 95 121.52 -32.45 79.41
C LEU A 95 122.82 -31.67 79.46
N LYS A 96 123.32 -31.38 80.67
CA LYS A 96 124.76 -31.25 80.91
C LYS A 96 125.16 -31.88 82.24
N LYS A 97 125.47 -33.17 82.18
CA LYS A 97 126.13 -33.95 83.24
C LYS A 97 127.64 -33.76 83.09
N ASN A 98 128.29 -33.20 84.11
CA ASN A 98 129.72 -33.36 84.38
C ASN A 98 129.92 -33.15 85.88
N GLY A 99 130.63 -34.07 86.53
CA GLY A 99 130.92 -34.00 87.95
C GLY A 99 132.41 -33.76 88.20
N ALA A 100 132.74 -33.24 89.38
CA ALA A 100 134.08 -33.25 89.92
C ALA A 100 133.99 -33.66 91.40
N VAL A 101 134.64 -34.78 91.74
CA VAL A 101 134.88 -35.20 93.12
C VAL A 101 136.34 -34.93 93.42
N PRO A 102 136.66 -34.36 94.59
CA PRO A 102 137.81 -34.86 95.32
C PRO A 102 137.44 -35.38 96.71
N ASN A 103 137.90 -36.60 97.00
CA ASN A 103 138.38 -37.00 98.33
C ASN A 103 139.59 -36.08 98.67
N CYS A 104 140.03 -35.81 99.90
CA CYS A 104 139.87 -36.47 101.21
C CYS A 104 140.10 -35.40 102.31
N GLY A 105 139.99 -35.75 103.60
CA GLY A 105 140.60 -34.92 104.66
C GLY A 105 139.84 -34.87 105.99
N GLU A 106 140.52 -35.28 107.05
CA GLU A 106 140.05 -35.48 108.42
C GLU A 106 139.55 -34.22 109.17
N GLY A 107 138.60 -34.44 110.09
CA GLY A 107 138.62 -33.82 111.42
C GLY A 107 137.83 -32.52 111.67
N GLY A 108 136.66 -32.63 112.32
CA GLY A 108 136.01 -31.49 113.02
C GLY A 108 134.48 -31.53 113.10
N ASP A 109 133.95 -31.45 114.33
CA ASP A 109 132.64 -30.89 114.72
C ASP A 109 131.37 -31.22 113.92
N GLY A 110 130.90 -32.47 114.04
CA GLY A 110 129.61 -32.94 113.52
C GLY A 110 128.33 -32.27 114.06
N HIS A 111 128.44 -31.29 114.97
CA HIS A 111 127.31 -30.51 115.47
C HIS A 111 126.81 -29.42 114.49
N HIS A 112 127.67 -28.91 113.60
CA HIS A 112 127.21 -27.96 112.59
C HIS A 112 126.44 -28.64 111.45
N VAL A 113 126.89 -29.81 110.99
CA VAL A 113 126.26 -30.53 109.86
C VAL A 113 124.81 -30.91 110.17
N THR A 114 124.54 -31.36 111.40
CA THR A 114 123.19 -31.74 111.85
C THR A 114 122.25 -30.53 111.94
N HIS A 115 122.74 -29.38 112.44
CA HIS A 115 121.97 -28.13 112.44
C HIS A 115 121.68 -27.62 111.01
N TRP A 116 122.68 -27.64 110.12
CA TRP A 116 122.50 -27.27 108.71
C TRP A 116 121.53 -28.21 107.99
N MET A 117 121.56 -29.52 108.29
CA MET A 117 120.62 -30.50 107.74
C MET A 117 119.19 -30.26 108.22
N GLN A 118 118.96 -29.97 109.51
CA GLN A 118 117.63 -29.62 110.03
C GLN A 118 117.10 -28.29 109.47
N MET A 119 117.97 -27.29 109.30
CA MET A 119 117.62 -26.02 108.65
C MET A 119 117.33 -26.21 107.16
N TYR A 120 118.09 -27.04 106.46
CA TYR A 120 117.86 -27.41 105.07
C TYR A 120 116.53 -28.17 104.93
N GLU A 121 116.25 -29.17 105.76
CA GLU A 121 114.95 -29.84 105.77
C GLU A 121 113.79 -28.89 106.10
N SER A 122 113.97 -27.95 107.04
CA SER A 122 112.93 -26.96 107.34
C SER A 122 112.67 -26.06 106.13
N LYS A 123 113.73 -25.57 105.47
CA LYS A 123 113.60 -24.75 104.25
C LYS A 123 113.10 -25.54 103.06
N GLN A 124 113.42 -26.83 102.95
CA GLN A 124 112.87 -27.76 101.97
C GLN A 124 111.36 -27.99 102.23
N ARG A 125 110.95 -28.23 103.48
CA ARG A 125 109.54 -28.37 103.87
C ARG A 125 108.75 -27.08 103.66
N GLU A 126 109.34 -25.91 103.93
CA GLU A 126 108.78 -24.60 103.58
C GLU A 126 108.68 -24.41 102.07
N PHE A 127 109.71 -24.75 101.30
CA PHE A 127 109.73 -24.62 99.83
C PHE A 127 108.72 -25.56 99.18
N GLU A 128 108.58 -26.79 99.66
CA GLU A 128 107.54 -27.74 99.24
C GLU A 128 106.14 -27.27 99.64
N HIS A 129 105.98 -26.63 100.80
CA HIS A 129 104.71 -26.05 101.22
C HIS A 129 104.32 -24.86 100.34
N VAL A 130 105.26 -23.96 100.05
CA VAL A 130 105.05 -22.84 99.11
C VAL A 130 104.80 -23.35 97.70
N THR A 131 105.52 -24.39 97.24
CA THR A 131 105.31 -25.02 95.92
C THR A 131 103.94 -25.66 95.83
N ARG A 132 103.48 -26.38 96.87
CA ARG A 132 102.12 -26.92 96.96
C ARG A 132 101.08 -25.80 96.95
N LEU A 133 101.24 -24.77 97.79
CA LEU A 133 100.34 -23.63 97.85
C LEU A 133 100.23 -22.89 96.50
N MET A 134 101.35 -22.70 95.80
CA MET A 134 101.39 -22.13 94.45
C MET A 134 100.71 -23.02 93.42
N HIS A 135 100.93 -24.33 93.49
CA HIS A 135 100.31 -25.30 92.58
C HIS A 135 98.79 -25.40 92.79
N ASP A 136 98.33 -25.38 94.04
CA ASP A 136 96.91 -25.39 94.40
C ASP A 136 96.23 -24.05 94.06
N LYS A 137 96.93 -22.91 94.21
CA LYS A 137 96.45 -21.61 93.68
C LYS A 137 96.38 -21.60 92.16
N THR A 138 97.36 -22.19 91.47
CA THR A 138 97.35 -22.32 90.00
C THR A 138 96.15 -23.17 89.54
N LYS A 139 95.89 -24.31 90.19
CA LYS A 139 94.70 -25.13 89.93
C LYS A 139 93.39 -24.41 90.21
N GLU A 140 93.32 -23.63 91.28
CA GLU A 140 92.12 -22.85 91.60
C GLU A 140 91.88 -21.74 90.57
N PHE A 141 92.92 -21.04 90.11
CA PHE A 141 92.80 -20.10 88.99
C PHE A 141 92.43 -20.80 87.68
N GLU A 142 93.00 -21.98 87.38
CA GLU A 142 92.63 -22.78 86.21
C GLU A 142 91.16 -23.23 86.26
N ARG A 143 90.67 -23.65 87.43
CA ARG A 143 89.27 -23.98 87.69
C ARG A 143 88.36 -22.76 87.47
N GLN A 144 88.75 -21.59 87.97
CA GLN A 144 88.02 -20.34 87.76
C GLN A 144 88.01 -19.91 86.29
N VAL A 145 89.14 -20.00 85.59
CA VAL A 145 89.25 -19.71 84.15
C VAL A 145 88.37 -20.66 83.32
N ASN A 146 88.33 -21.94 83.65
CA ASN A 146 87.51 -22.92 82.93
C ASN A 146 86.00 -22.75 83.23
N GLU A 147 85.63 -22.37 84.45
CA GLU A 147 84.25 -21.97 84.80
C GLU A 147 83.83 -20.68 84.07
N LEU A 148 84.71 -19.67 83.99
CA LEU A 148 84.44 -18.43 83.24
C LEU A 148 84.30 -18.69 81.73
N LYS A 149 85.17 -19.53 81.13
CA LYS A 149 85.03 -19.96 79.72
C LYS A 149 83.71 -20.69 79.47
N LYS A 150 83.28 -21.55 80.40
CA LYS A 150 81.99 -22.25 80.30
C LYS A 150 80.82 -21.26 80.34
N ARG A 151 80.86 -20.25 81.21
CA ARG A 151 79.85 -19.17 81.24
C ARG A 151 79.86 -18.33 79.97
N LEU A 152 81.03 -18.03 79.41
CA LEU A 152 81.16 -17.30 78.15
C LEU A 152 80.49 -18.07 77.00
N MET A 153 80.81 -19.35 76.80
CA MET A 153 80.18 -20.15 75.73
C MET A 153 78.66 -20.30 75.91
N LEU A 154 78.16 -20.35 77.15
CA LEU A 154 76.71 -20.35 77.42
C LEU A 154 76.08 -19.01 77.05
N ALA A 155 76.69 -17.89 77.42
CA ALA A 155 76.21 -16.55 77.07
C ALA A 155 76.29 -16.27 75.55
N GLU A 156 77.33 -16.75 74.87
CA GLU A 156 77.44 -16.72 73.40
C GLU A 156 76.31 -17.53 72.75
N GLY A 157 76.06 -18.75 73.24
CA GLY A 157 74.94 -19.58 72.77
C GLY A 157 73.55 -19.01 73.11
N GLU A 158 73.41 -18.17 74.14
CA GLU A 158 72.18 -17.43 74.44
C GLU A 158 72.02 -16.21 73.53
N ARG A 159 73.07 -15.43 73.33
CA ARG A 159 73.13 -14.32 72.34
C ARG A 159 72.78 -14.80 70.94
N ASP A 160 73.34 -15.93 70.52
CA ASP A 160 73.17 -16.43 69.15
C ASP A 160 71.76 -17.01 68.95
N ARG A 161 71.16 -17.64 69.97
CA ARG A 161 69.73 -17.99 69.95
C ARG A 161 68.83 -16.74 69.90
N ALA A 162 69.14 -15.71 70.69
CA ALA A 162 68.39 -14.44 70.65
C ALA A 162 68.49 -13.74 69.29
N ASN A 163 69.68 -13.76 68.66
CA ASN A 163 69.88 -13.25 67.30
C ASN A 163 69.03 -14.02 66.28
N MET A 164 69.02 -15.36 66.32
CA MET A 164 68.20 -16.17 65.42
C MET A 164 66.70 -15.89 65.58
N THR A 165 66.19 -15.80 66.82
CA THR A 165 64.79 -15.44 67.09
C THR A 165 64.46 -14.03 66.59
N ARG A 166 65.38 -13.07 66.74
CA ARG A 166 65.22 -11.70 66.24
C ARG A 166 65.15 -11.67 64.70
N THR A 167 66.03 -12.38 64.01
CA THR A 167 66.00 -12.48 62.55
C THR A 167 64.70 -13.13 62.07
N GLN A 168 64.30 -14.28 62.63
CA GLN A 168 63.03 -14.92 62.30
C GLN A 168 61.81 -14.01 62.52
N SER A 169 61.81 -13.21 63.59
CA SER A 169 60.75 -12.24 63.88
C SER A 169 60.75 -11.07 62.90
N HIS A 170 61.92 -10.66 62.41
CA HIS A 170 62.07 -9.63 61.39
C HIS A 170 61.62 -10.13 60.01
N ASP A 171 62.01 -11.34 59.61
CA ASP A 171 61.63 -11.95 58.34
C ASP A 171 60.10 -12.09 58.24
N ILE A 172 59.45 -12.55 59.31
CA ILE A 172 57.97 -12.62 59.41
C ILE A 172 57.33 -11.22 59.37
N LEU A 173 57.94 -10.21 60.00
CA LEU A 173 57.43 -8.84 59.95
C LEU A 173 57.53 -8.25 58.52
N VAL A 174 58.61 -8.55 57.80
CA VAL A 174 58.77 -8.14 56.38
C VAL A 174 57.75 -8.87 55.52
N GLU A 175 57.57 -10.18 55.67
CA GLU A 175 56.57 -10.98 54.94
C GLU A 175 55.13 -10.48 55.20
N CYS A 176 54.82 -10.08 56.44
CA CYS A 176 53.54 -9.46 56.78
C CYS A 176 53.38 -8.07 56.15
N LYS A 177 54.42 -7.22 56.17
CA LYS A 177 54.39 -5.88 55.55
C LYS A 177 54.23 -5.95 54.03
N THR A 178 54.93 -6.87 53.35
CA THR A 178 54.77 -7.05 51.89
C THR A 178 53.36 -7.54 51.55
N LYS A 179 52.80 -8.50 52.29
CA LYS A 179 51.41 -8.97 52.10
C LYS A 179 50.35 -7.88 52.35
N ILE A 180 50.58 -6.99 53.32
CA ILE A 180 49.70 -5.83 53.55
C ILE A 180 49.77 -4.89 52.33
N SER A 181 50.97 -4.52 51.89
CA SER A 181 51.15 -3.67 50.71
C SER A 181 50.52 -4.28 49.45
N GLU A 182 50.72 -5.57 49.17
CA GLU A 182 50.07 -6.29 48.07
C GLU A 182 48.52 -6.24 48.13
N GLN A 183 47.95 -6.33 49.34
CA GLN A 183 46.51 -6.23 49.54
C GLN A 183 45.98 -4.80 49.39
N GLU A 184 46.71 -3.79 49.86
CA GLU A 184 46.39 -2.38 49.66
C GLU A 184 46.43 -2.01 48.17
N ASP A 185 47.44 -2.51 47.46
CA ASP A 185 47.61 -2.35 46.01
C ASP A 185 46.47 -3.01 45.22
N ALA A 186 46.03 -4.21 45.65
CA ALA A 186 44.85 -4.88 45.11
C ALA A 186 43.54 -4.13 45.41
N ILE A 187 43.37 -3.62 46.64
CA ILE A 187 42.22 -2.80 47.04
C ILE A 187 42.16 -1.50 46.21
N SER A 188 43.31 -0.87 45.94
CA SER A 188 43.40 0.31 45.09
C SER A 188 42.93 0.01 43.66
N LYS A 189 43.49 -1.04 43.04
CA LYS A 189 43.11 -1.51 41.69
C LYS A 189 41.63 -1.90 41.62
N HIS A 190 41.05 -2.45 42.69
CA HIS A 190 39.61 -2.72 42.77
C HIS A 190 38.76 -1.45 42.90
N LYS A 191 39.18 -0.46 43.70
CA LYS A 191 38.49 0.85 43.81
C LYS A 191 38.46 1.58 42.47
N ASP A 192 39.57 1.63 41.74
CA ASP A 192 39.61 2.30 40.44
C ASP A 192 38.81 1.55 39.37
N LYS A 193 38.79 0.22 39.41
CA LYS A 193 37.89 -0.57 38.59
C LYS A 193 36.41 -0.27 38.90
N ILE A 194 36.04 -0.13 40.18
CA ILE A 194 34.68 0.27 40.58
C ILE A 194 34.32 1.65 40.01
N LYS A 195 35.16 2.68 40.21
CA LYS A 195 34.95 4.02 39.62
C LYS A 195 34.73 3.96 38.11
N SER A 196 35.57 3.19 37.40
CA SER A 196 35.46 3.05 35.94
C SER A 196 34.14 2.41 35.50
N LEU A 197 33.61 1.47 36.28
CA LEU A 197 32.32 0.82 36.04
C LEU A 197 31.15 1.76 36.35
N GLU A 198 31.22 2.50 37.46
CA GLU A 198 30.25 3.55 37.84
C GLU A 198 30.16 4.62 36.75
N GLU A 199 31.30 5.10 36.23
CA GLU A 199 31.35 6.00 35.07
C GLU A 199 30.70 5.41 33.81
N THR A 200 30.92 4.12 33.51
CA THR A 200 30.26 3.50 32.35
C THR A 200 28.76 3.32 32.55
N ASN A 201 28.30 3.03 33.77
CA ASN A 201 26.88 2.94 34.09
C ASN A 201 26.19 4.30 33.93
N LEU A 202 26.77 5.38 34.47
CA LEU A 202 26.24 6.74 34.31
C LEU A 202 26.14 7.17 32.83
N LYS A 203 27.12 6.78 32.00
CA LYS A 203 27.10 7.01 30.54
C LYS A 203 25.98 6.22 29.87
N LEU A 204 25.78 4.94 30.24
CA LEU A 204 24.71 4.09 29.72
C LEU A 204 23.31 4.54 30.16
N GLU A 205 23.14 5.02 31.40
CA GLU A 205 21.88 5.59 31.91
C GLU A 205 21.50 6.87 31.16
N ALA A 206 22.46 7.76 30.92
CA ALA A 206 22.25 8.97 30.12
C ALA A 206 21.87 8.64 28.66
N ASP A 207 22.53 7.67 28.04
CA ASP A 207 22.19 7.18 26.70
C ASP A 207 20.77 6.57 26.66
N LEU A 208 20.41 5.77 27.68
CA LEU A 208 19.08 5.14 27.81
C LEU A 208 17.98 6.20 27.91
N GLU A 209 18.12 7.19 28.79
CA GLU A 209 17.13 8.26 28.95
C GLU A 209 17.01 9.13 27.68
N HIS A 210 18.12 9.35 26.97
CA HIS A 210 18.11 9.99 25.66
C HIS A 210 17.37 9.14 24.60
N LYS A 211 17.60 7.82 24.51
CA LYS A 211 16.84 6.95 23.59
C LYS A 211 15.35 6.89 23.96
N LYS A 212 15.03 6.85 25.25
CA LYS A 212 13.66 6.89 25.79
C LYS A 212 12.94 8.19 25.44
N THR A 213 13.64 9.32 25.50
CA THR A 213 13.13 10.62 25.04
C THR A 213 12.86 10.61 23.52
N MET A 214 13.81 10.14 22.70
CA MET A 214 13.58 10.01 21.25
C MET A 214 12.42 9.08 20.91
N LEU A 215 12.25 7.98 21.65
CA LEU A 215 11.14 7.05 21.47
C LEU A 215 9.79 7.73 21.72
N GLN A 216 9.65 8.47 22.83
CA GLN A 216 8.44 9.26 23.10
C GLN A 216 8.15 10.28 21.99
N ASP A 217 9.19 10.96 21.50
CA ASP A 217 9.13 11.90 20.38
C ASP A 217 8.61 11.23 19.09
N THR A 218 9.10 10.02 18.77
CA THR A 218 8.62 9.25 17.61
C THR A 218 7.21 8.71 17.77
N LEU A 219 6.81 8.29 18.98
CA LEU A 219 5.45 7.83 19.28
C LEU A 219 4.44 9.00 19.17
N HIS A 220 4.79 10.19 19.66
CA HIS A 220 3.97 11.38 19.50
C HIS A 220 3.79 11.75 18.02
N LYS A 221 4.88 11.77 17.24
CA LYS A 221 4.85 12.01 15.79
C LYS A 221 4.03 10.95 15.04
N TYR A 222 4.18 9.67 15.39
CA TYR A 222 3.38 8.58 14.83
C TYR A 222 1.88 8.81 15.09
N HIS A 223 1.49 9.10 16.34
CA HIS A 223 0.08 9.26 16.68
C HIS A 223 -0.54 10.52 16.03
N MET A 224 0.23 11.61 15.86
CA MET A 224 -0.21 12.75 15.05
C MET A 224 -0.41 12.39 13.56
N VAL A 225 0.48 11.57 12.98
CA VAL A 225 0.34 11.09 11.60
C VAL A 225 -0.88 10.18 11.47
N GLU A 226 -1.06 9.25 12.41
CA GLU A 226 -2.20 8.31 12.46
C GLU A 226 -3.55 9.05 12.53
N GLN A 227 -3.71 9.98 13.48
CA GLN A 227 -4.90 10.83 13.58
C GLN A 227 -5.13 11.67 12.32
N THR A 228 -4.09 12.31 11.78
CA THR A 228 -4.24 13.16 10.58
C THR A 228 -4.39 12.37 9.28
N MET A 229 -4.00 11.09 9.23
CA MET A 229 -4.28 10.19 8.11
C MET A 229 -5.70 9.65 8.17
N GLY A 230 -6.20 9.24 9.33
CA GLY A 230 -7.62 8.85 9.51
C GLY A 230 -8.55 9.98 9.08
N VAL A 231 -8.40 11.17 9.66
CA VAL A 231 -9.21 12.35 9.33
C VAL A 231 -9.07 12.79 7.86
N LYS A 232 -7.98 12.45 7.16
CA LYS A 232 -7.85 12.67 5.69
C LYS A 232 -8.55 11.59 4.87
N ALA A 233 -8.50 10.34 5.31
CA ALA A 233 -9.21 9.23 4.68
C ALA A 233 -10.74 9.43 4.79
N ASP A 234 -11.23 9.74 5.99
CA ASP A 234 -12.65 10.00 6.27
C ASP A 234 -13.19 11.13 5.37
N ARG A 235 -12.48 12.27 5.31
CA ARG A 235 -12.82 13.40 4.44
C ARG A 235 -12.77 13.05 2.94
N HIS A 236 -11.93 12.10 2.55
CA HIS A 236 -11.88 11.63 1.16
C HIS A 236 -13.07 10.72 0.84
N THR A 237 -13.43 9.80 1.75
CA THR A 237 -14.64 8.97 1.60
C THR A 237 -15.92 9.81 1.63
N ASP A 238 -16.02 10.79 2.52
CA ASP A 238 -17.15 11.74 2.57
C ASP A 238 -17.29 12.53 1.26
N HIS A 239 -16.17 12.99 0.69
CA HIS A 239 -16.19 13.70 -0.60
C HIS A 239 -16.63 12.78 -1.75
N LEU A 240 -16.20 11.52 -1.76
CA LEU A 240 -16.62 10.53 -2.76
C LEU A 240 -18.10 10.16 -2.60
N LEU A 241 -18.59 9.95 -1.37
CA LEU A 241 -20.00 9.71 -1.04
C LEU A 241 -20.86 10.88 -1.51
N LYS A 242 -20.53 12.10 -1.09
CA LYS A 242 -21.25 13.32 -1.49
C LYS A 242 -21.28 13.51 -3.01
N GLN A 243 -20.17 13.25 -3.71
CA GLN A 243 -20.15 13.32 -5.17
C GLN A 243 -21.03 12.22 -5.82
N ALA A 244 -21.15 11.04 -5.21
CA ALA A 244 -22.06 9.99 -5.66
C ALA A 244 -23.53 10.35 -5.40
N GLU A 245 -23.84 10.94 -4.24
CA GLU A 245 -25.17 11.47 -3.89
C GLU A 245 -25.61 12.60 -4.82
N GLU A 246 -24.73 13.57 -5.10
CA GLU A 246 -24.98 14.67 -6.05
C GLU A 246 -25.27 14.14 -7.46
N LYS A 247 -24.48 13.16 -7.95
CA LYS A 247 -24.71 12.48 -9.24
C LYS A 247 -26.03 11.70 -9.26
N HIS A 248 -26.36 11.01 -8.17
CA HIS A 248 -27.61 10.26 -8.07
C HIS A 248 -28.82 11.20 -8.03
N SER A 249 -28.75 12.26 -7.24
CA SER A 249 -29.78 13.31 -7.12
C SER A 249 -30.04 13.99 -8.47
N ALA A 250 -28.98 14.38 -9.19
CA ALA A 250 -29.10 14.93 -10.55
C ALA A 250 -29.77 13.95 -11.53
N LYS A 251 -29.42 12.66 -11.47
CA LYS A 251 -30.05 11.62 -12.31
C LYS A 251 -31.53 11.43 -11.96
N VAL A 252 -31.89 11.42 -10.67
CA VAL A 252 -33.28 11.36 -10.22
C VAL A 252 -34.06 12.58 -10.72
N ALA A 253 -33.50 13.79 -10.61
CA ALA A 253 -34.13 15.01 -11.13
C ALA A 253 -34.37 14.95 -12.65
N MET A 254 -33.41 14.45 -13.44
CA MET A 254 -33.59 14.24 -14.88
C MET A 254 -34.69 13.21 -15.19
N MET A 255 -34.74 12.09 -14.46
CA MET A 255 -35.79 11.08 -14.64
C MET A 255 -37.17 11.61 -14.22
N GLN A 256 -37.23 12.41 -13.16
CA GLN A 256 -38.46 13.09 -12.73
C GLN A 256 -38.97 14.07 -13.79
N GLN A 257 -38.08 14.85 -14.41
CA GLN A 257 -38.42 15.75 -15.51
C GLN A 257 -38.89 14.99 -16.76
N GLN A 258 -38.28 13.85 -17.09
CA GLN A 258 -38.76 12.98 -18.18
C GLN A 258 -40.17 12.44 -17.90
N ILE A 259 -40.46 12.04 -16.66
CA ILE A 259 -41.80 11.59 -16.24
C ILE A 259 -42.82 12.74 -16.36
N GLU A 260 -42.46 13.96 -15.96
CA GLU A 260 -43.37 15.10 -16.02
C GLU A 260 -43.63 15.59 -17.45
N ASN A 261 -42.63 15.55 -18.33
CA ASN A 261 -42.81 15.79 -19.77
C ASN A 261 -43.78 14.77 -20.38
N LEU A 262 -43.59 13.47 -20.10
CA LEU A 262 -44.47 12.41 -20.59
C LEU A 262 -45.91 12.49 -20.02
N ARG A 263 -46.08 13.06 -18.82
CA ARG A 263 -47.40 13.39 -18.26
C ARG A 263 -48.06 14.53 -19.02
N SER A 264 -47.34 15.60 -19.33
CA SER A 264 -47.85 16.72 -20.14
C SER A 264 -48.27 16.24 -21.53
N GLU A 265 -47.44 15.43 -22.20
CA GLU A 265 -47.77 14.83 -23.49
C GLU A 265 -49.02 13.94 -23.42
N LEU A 266 -49.18 13.17 -22.34
CA LEU A 266 -50.36 12.33 -22.11
C LEU A 266 -51.63 13.18 -21.89
N ASP A 267 -51.56 14.23 -21.08
CA ASP A 267 -52.70 15.12 -20.83
C ASP A 267 -53.10 15.91 -22.08
N ASP A 268 -52.15 16.35 -22.92
CA ASP A 268 -52.44 16.94 -24.22
C ASP A 268 -53.17 15.97 -25.16
N ARG A 269 -52.77 14.69 -25.18
CA ARG A 269 -53.49 13.65 -25.94
C ARG A 269 -54.87 13.33 -25.36
N VAL A 270 -55.02 13.34 -24.04
CA VAL A 270 -56.34 13.19 -23.39
C VAL A 270 -57.26 14.38 -23.72
N GLN A 271 -56.73 15.60 -23.75
CA GLN A 271 -57.48 16.77 -24.22
C GLN A 271 -57.83 16.68 -25.70
N GLU A 272 -56.92 16.24 -26.56
CA GLU A 272 -57.16 16.05 -27.99
C GLU A 272 -58.29 15.03 -28.22
N VAL A 273 -58.24 13.86 -27.57
CA VAL A 273 -59.31 12.85 -27.62
C VAL A 273 -60.65 13.43 -27.16
N ARG A 274 -60.69 14.17 -26.05
CA ARG A 274 -61.93 14.84 -25.59
C ARG A 274 -62.49 15.83 -26.62
N ARG A 275 -61.64 16.59 -27.32
CA ARG A 275 -62.07 17.50 -28.40
C ARG A 275 -62.66 16.72 -29.58
N TRP A 276 -62.07 15.59 -29.97
CA TRP A 276 -62.63 14.71 -30.99
C TRP A 276 -63.94 14.04 -30.56
N GLU A 277 -64.09 13.63 -29.31
CA GLU A 277 -65.35 13.09 -28.77
C GLU A 277 -66.49 14.11 -28.80
N VAL A 278 -66.22 15.37 -28.43
CA VAL A 278 -67.21 16.46 -28.51
C VAL A 278 -67.63 16.69 -29.95
N ARG A 279 -66.66 16.86 -30.87
CA ARG A 279 -66.93 17.07 -32.29
C ARG A 279 -67.69 15.89 -32.94
N TYR A 280 -67.43 14.66 -32.50
CA TYR A 280 -68.18 13.49 -32.94
C TYR A 280 -69.64 13.51 -32.45
N LYS A 281 -69.88 13.91 -31.20
CA LYS A 281 -71.23 14.08 -30.65
C LYS A 281 -72.01 15.19 -31.37
N GLU A 282 -71.36 16.31 -31.70
CA GLU A 282 -71.92 17.39 -32.51
C GLU A 282 -72.29 16.92 -33.93
N LEU A 283 -71.39 16.20 -34.61
CA LEU A 283 -71.67 15.66 -35.95
C LEU A 283 -72.81 14.62 -35.93
N GLN A 284 -72.89 13.81 -34.88
CA GLN A 284 -73.97 12.85 -34.70
C GLN A 284 -75.32 13.56 -34.43
N SER A 285 -75.35 14.61 -33.59
CA SER A 285 -76.60 15.36 -33.36
C SER A 285 -77.07 16.14 -34.59
N LEU A 286 -76.14 16.70 -35.39
CA LEU A 286 -76.46 17.31 -36.69
C LEU A 286 -77.01 16.29 -37.70
N ARG A 287 -76.44 15.08 -37.74
CA ARG A 287 -76.96 13.97 -38.56
C ARG A 287 -78.37 13.58 -38.13
N ASP A 288 -78.62 13.46 -36.83
CA ASP A 288 -79.92 13.03 -36.32
C ASP A 288 -81.00 14.11 -36.53
N ALA A 289 -80.66 15.40 -36.37
CA ALA A 289 -81.53 16.51 -36.74
C ALA A 289 -81.89 16.50 -38.24
N LEU A 290 -80.90 16.30 -39.12
CA LEU A 290 -81.13 16.21 -40.58
C LEU A 290 -81.95 14.97 -40.99
N LEU A 291 -81.95 13.90 -40.18
CA LEU A 291 -82.86 12.76 -40.36
C LEU A 291 -84.31 13.11 -39.96
N VAL A 292 -84.50 13.94 -38.93
CA VAL A 292 -85.83 14.48 -38.56
C VAL A 292 -86.36 15.39 -39.67
N GLU A 293 -85.59 16.38 -40.14
CA GLU A 293 -85.99 17.26 -41.25
C GLU A 293 -86.35 16.48 -42.53
N LYS A 294 -85.62 15.41 -42.83
CA LYS A 294 -85.94 14.49 -43.94
C LYS A 294 -87.24 13.72 -43.73
N THR A 295 -87.55 13.35 -42.49
CA THR A 295 -88.81 12.68 -42.15
C THR A 295 -89.98 13.66 -42.27
N GLU A 296 -89.84 14.90 -41.78
CA GLU A 296 -90.85 15.96 -41.91
C GLU A 296 -91.10 16.39 -43.36
N THR A 297 -90.06 16.45 -44.20
CA THR A 297 -90.22 16.75 -45.64
C THR A 297 -90.91 15.61 -46.37
N ILE A 298 -90.62 14.34 -46.04
CA ILE A 298 -91.36 13.18 -46.56
C ILE A 298 -92.83 13.25 -46.15
N GLN A 299 -93.14 13.51 -44.87
CA GLN A 299 -94.53 13.62 -44.39
C GLN A 299 -95.29 14.71 -45.15
N ARG A 300 -94.73 15.93 -45.27
CA ARG A 300 -95.37 17.03 -46.01
C ARG A 300 -95.60 16.73 -47.49
N LEU A 301 -94.72 15.95 -48.13
CA LEU A 301 -94.91 15.48 -49.50
C LEU A 301 -96.00 14.41 -49.60
N GLN A 302 -96.11 13.53 -48.60
CA GLN A 302 -97.20 12.54 -48.54
C GLN A 302 -98.55 13.21 -48.31
N ASP A 303 -98.66 14.13 -47.35
CA ASP A 303 -99.90 14.89 -47.06
C ASP A 303 -100.39 15.62 -48.34
N SER A 304 -99.47 16.24 -49.08
CA SER A 304 -99.76 16.92 -50.34
C SER A 304 -100.16 15.97 -51.47
N LEU A 305 -99.68 14.71 -51.46
CA LEU A 305 -100.05 13.69 -52.44
C LEU A 305 -101.46 13.16 -52.17
N GLU A 306 -101.78 12.87 -50.90
CA GLU A 306 -103.12 12.44 -50.48
C GLU A 306 -104.19 13.49 -50.80
N GLU A 307 -103.89 14.78 -50.57
CA GLU A 307 -104.79 15.88 -50.92
C GLU A 307 -104.99 16.02 -52.44
N SER A 308 -103.92 15.87 -53.25
CA SER A 308 -104.03 15.86 -54.71
C SER A 308 -104.85 14.67 -55.25
N GLN A 309 -104.71 13.50 -54.63
CA GLN A 309 -105.52 12.32 -54.98
C GLN A 309 -107.01 12.53 -54.68
N ARG A 310 -107.35 13.07 -53.49
CA ARG A 310 -108.74 13.46 -53.15
C ARG A 310 -109.32 14.46 -54.14
N GLN A 311 -108.54 15.42 -54.61
CA GLN A 311 -109.01 16.38 -55.62
C GLN A 311 -109.34 15.70 -56.96
N CYS A 312 -108.58 14.67 -57.36
CA CYS A 312 -108.89 13.87 -58.54
C CYS A 312 -110.19 13.04 -58.36
N GLU A 313 -110.41 12.42 -57.20
CA GLU A 313 -111.64 11.69 -56.87
C GLU A 313 -112.88 12.60 -56.86
N ASN A 314 -112.74 13.81 -56.33
CA ASN A 314 -113.78 14.84 -56.35
C ASN A 314 -114.11 15.33 -57.78
N LEU A 315 -113.14 15.36 -58.69
CA LEU A 315 -113.37 15.68 -60.11
C LEU A 315 -114.02 14.52 -60.87
N MET A 316 -113.64 13.27 -60.60
CA MET A 316 -114.28 12.07 -61.15
C MET A 316 -115.77 12.03 -60.78
N THR A 317 -116.08 12.14 -59.50
CA THR A 317 -117.47 12.10 -58.98
C THR A 317 -118.32 13.26 -59.50
N LYS A 318 -117.77 14.47 -59.59
CA LYS A 318 -118.46 15.65 -60.17
C LYS A 318 -118.70 15.52 -61.68
N THR A 319 -117.85 14.78 -62.41
CA THR A 319 -118.03 14.52 -63.85
C THR A 319 -119.17 13.51 -64.09
N MET A 320 -119.25 12.47 -63.24
CA MET A 320 -120.31 11.46 -63.27
C MET A 320 -121.72 12.04 -63.02
N SER A 321 -121.87 13.13 -62.27
CA SER A 321 -123.18 13.73 -61.97
C SER A 321 -123.69 14.72 -63.03
N VAL A 322 -122.82 15.23 -63.91
CA VAL A 322 -123.18 16.25 -64.93
C VAL A 322 -123.53 15.62 -66.28
N THR A 323 -123.16 14.36 -66.51
CA THR A 323 -123.40 13.65 -67.78
C THR A 323 -124.46 12.57 -67.61
N ASN A 324 -125.55 12.63 -68.38
CA ASN A 324 -126.69 11.69 -68.31
C ASN A 324 -126.38 10.29 -68.87
N PHE A 325 -125.15 9.79 -68.69
CA PHE A 325 -124.72 8.45 -69.12
C PHE A 325 -125.64 7.33 -68.62
N SER A 326 -126.26 7.45 -67.45
CA SER A 326 -127.24 6.47 -66.97
C SER A 326 -128.45 6.32 -67.93
N GLN A 327 -128.96 7.44 -68.44
CA GLN A 327 -130.12 7.47 -69.33
C GLN A 327 -129.76 7.00 -70.75
N ASP A 328 -128.58 7.38 -71.26
CA ASP A 328 -128.08 6.88 -72.54
C ASP A 328 -127.65 5.40 -72.49
N ASN A 329 -127.10 4.93 -71.37
CA ASN A 329 -126.79 3.52 -71.14
C ASN A 329 -128.08 2.68 -71.08
N LEU A 330 -129.18 3.20 -70.50
CA LEU A 330 -130.50 2.55 -70.61
C LEU A 330 -130.96 2.43 -72.08
N ARG A 331 -130.81 3.51 -72.87
CA ARG A 331 -131.16 3.53 -74.30
C ARG A 331 -130.29 2.58 -75.13
N LEU A 332 -128.99 2.49 -74.81
CA LEU A 332 -128.05 1.53 -75.40
C LEU A 332 -128.40 0.09 -75.01
N LYS A 333 -128.70 -0.21 -73.74
CA LYS A 333 -129.16 -1.53 -73.29
C LYS A 333 -130.46 -1.96 -73.97
N SER A 334 -131.40 -1.04 -74.20
CA SER A 334 -132.61 -1.32 -74.98
C SER A 334 -132.29 -1.70 -76.44
N LYS A 335 -131.35 -1.02 -77.10
CA LYS A 335 -130.86 -1.40 -78.44
C LYS A 335 -130.10 -2.72 -78.44
N VAL A 336 -129.25 -2.96 -77.44
CA VAL A 336 -128.50 -4.21 -77.29
C VAL A 336 -129.48 -5.38 -77.12
N SER A 337 -130.50 -5.25 -76.25
CA SER A 337 -131.53 -6.28 -76.06
C SER A 337 -132.33 -6.58 -77.34
N ALA A 338 -132.63 -5.57 -78.16
CA ALA A 338 -133.28 -5.79 -79.47
C ALA A 338 -132.36 -6.54 -80.45
N LEU A 339 -131.05 -6.26 -80.43
CA LEU A 339 -130.05 -6.97 -81.23
C LEU A 339 -129.77 -8.38 -80.69
N GLU A 340 -129.82 -8.59 -79.37
CA GLU A 340 -129.74 -9.91 -78.72
C GLU A 340 -130.95 -10.78 -79.09
N GLN A 341 -132.16 -10.20 -79.15
CA GLN A 341 -133.37 -10.87 -79.63
C GLN A 341 -133.20 -11.33 -81.09
N GLN A 342 -132.75 -10.43 -81.98
CA GLN A 342 -132.46 -10.76 -83.37
C GLN A 342 -131.33 -11.82 -83.50
N THR A 343 -130.31 -11.73 -82.64
CA THR A 343 -129.22 -12.70 -82.58
C THR A 343 -129.70 -14.05 -82.06
N GLN A 344 -130.65 -14.11 -81.13
CA GLN A 344 -131.28 -15.36 -80.70
C GLN A 344 -132.12 -16.02 -81.81
N ASP A 345 -132.87 -15.24 -82.60
CA ASP A 345 -133.65 -15.81 -83.71
C ASP A 345 -132.74 -16.25 -84.88
N MET A 346 -131.66 -15.52 -85.12
CA MET A 346 -130.58 -15.98 -86.00
C MET A 346 -129.88 -17.23 -85.43
N GLN A 347 -129.68 -17.31 -84.10
CA GLN A 347 -129.08 -18.48 -83.44
C GLN A 347 -130.02 -19.69 -83.45
N LYS A 348 -131.35 -19.52 -83.38
CA LYS A 348 -132.32 -20.62 -83.60
C LYS A 348 -132.23 -21.13 -85.04
N THR A 349 -132.08 -20.22 -86.00
CA THR A 349 -131.90 -20.56 -87.42
C THR A 349 -130.57 -21.31 -87.64
N ILE A 350 -129.48 -20.81 -87.04
CA ILE A 350 -128.18 -21.48 -87.00
C ILE A 350 -128.33 -22.85 -86.35
N ASN A 351 -128.84 -22.97 -85.12
CA ASN A 351 -129.02 -24.25 -84.41
C ASN A 351 -129.87 -25.26 -85.21
N THR A 352 -130.82 -24.82 -86.04
CA THR A 352 -131.59 -25.71 -86.92
C THR A 352 -130.74 -26.27 -88.07
N LEU A 353 -129.74 -25.52 -88.55
CA LEU A 353 -128.74 -25.97 -89.50
C LEU A 353 -127.60 -26.73 -88.82
N THR A 354 -127.16 -26.30 -87.63
CA THR A 354 -126.15 -26.97 -86.81
C THR A 354 -126.63 -28.34 -86.39
N HIS A 355 -127.87 -28.52 -85.93
CA HIS A 355 -128.40 -29.85 -85.60
C HIS A 355 -128.39 -30.81 -86.81
N ARG A 356 -128.60 -30.25 -88.01
CA ARG A 356 -128.53 -30.98 -89.28
C ARG A 356 -127.09 -31.32 -89.70
N LEU A 357 -126.09 -30.56 -89.24
CA LEU A 357 -124.66 -30.84 -89.38
C LEU A 357 -124.14 -31.78 -88.28
N GLU A 358 -124.56 -31.61 -87.03
CA GLU A 358 -124.28 -32.47 -85.88
C GLU A 358 -124.74 -33.90 -86.15
N THR A 359 -125.91 -34.07 -86.77
CA THR A 359 -126.39 -35.40 -87.20
C THR A 359 -125.39 -36.08 -88.15
N THR A 360 -124.75 -35.33 -89.05
CA THR A 360 -123.71 -35.85 -89.97
C THR A 360 -122.29 -35.85 -89.39
N ASN A 361 -122.03 -35.14 -88.29
CA ASN A 361 -120.71 -35.06 -87.65
C ASN A 361 -120.56 -36.07 -86.50
N ALA A 362 -121.67 -36.44 -85.84
CA ALA A 362 -121.73 -37.56 -84.90
C ALA A 362 -121.46 -38.92 -85.58
N GLU A 363 -121.64 -39.01 -86.90
CA GLU A 363 -121.23 -40.15 -87.72
C GLU A 363 -119.71 -40.19 -87.97
N LEU A 364 -118.97 -39.12 -87.66
CA LEU A 364 -117.53 -38.95 -87.96
C LEU A 364 -116.66 -38.89 -86.69
N GLU A 365 -116.97 -38.02 -85.73
CA GLU A 365 -116.12 -37.80 -84.54
C GLU A 365 -116.14 -38.94 -83.51
N LEU A 366 -117.04 -39.92 -83.69
CA LEU A 366 -117.08 -41.18 -82.95
C LEU A 366 -115.81 -42.04 -83.12
N MET A 367 -114.87 -41.63 -83.98
CA MET A 367 -113.58 -42.29 -84.21
C MET A 367 -112.35 -41.61 -83.56
N ASP A 368 -112.40 -40.32 -83.17
CA ASP A 368 -111.21 -39.56 -82.73
C ASP A 368 -111.28 -38.96 -81.31
N SER A 369 -112.47 -38.71 -80.75
CA SER A 369 -112.59 -38.04 -79.43
C SER A 369 -112.46 -38.97 -78.23
N VAL A 370 -111.22 -39.28 -77.80
CA VAL A 370 -110.99 -40.06 -76.55
C VAL A 370 -109.94 -39.47 -75.58
N ILE A 371 -108.78 -38.96 -76.00
CA ILE A 371 -107.68 -38.62 -75.05
C ILE A 371 -107.08 -37.21 -75.26
N CYS A 372 -107.59 -36.25 -74.48
CA CYS A 372 -106.88 -35.04 -74.03
C CYS A 372 -105.99 -35.40 -72.78
N SER A 373 -105.32 -34.54 -72.01
CA SER A 373 -105.50 -33.11 -71.65
C SER A 373 -104.36 -32.59 -70.73
N SER A 374 -104.03 -31.28 -70.81
CA SER A 374 -103.84 -30.30 -69.70
C SER A 374 -102.80 -30.47 -68.55
N ASP A 375 -102.39 -29.45 -67.76
CA ASP A 375 -102.17 -27.97 -67.91
C ASP A 375 -101.51 -27.33 -66.64
N GLU A 376 -100.98 -26.09 -66.76
CA GLU A 376 -100.86 -24.98 -65.74
C GLU A 376 -99.81 -24.93 -64.57
N HIS A 377 -99.86 -23.87 -63.73
CA HIS A 377 -98.69 -23.17 -63.13
C HIS A 377 -98.75 -22.71 -61.63
N GLY A 378 -97.56 -22.55 -61.01
CA GLY A 378 -97.13 -21.32 -60.28
C GLY A 378 -97.32 -21.13 -58.74
N GLY A 379 -96.32 -20.52 -58.04
CA GLY A 379 -96.55 -19.54 -56.94
C GLY A 379 -95.96 -19.69 -55.49
N SER A 380 -95.02 -18.79 -55.10
CA SER A 380 -95.02 -17.92 -53.87
C SER A 380 -94.71 -18.33 -52.38
N SER A 381 -93.63 -17.75 -51.80
CA SER A 381 -93.54 -16.99 -50.48
C SER A 381 -93.20 -17.70 -49.08
N PRO A 382 -93.23 -17.08 -47.84
CA PRO A 382 -92.00 -16.68 -47.03
C PRO A 382 -91.96 -16.85 -45.44
N GLY A 383 -90.82 -16.51 -44.73
CA GLY A 383 -90.83 -15.81 -43.37
C GLY A 383 -89.99 -16.23 -42.09
N LYS A 384 -89.47 -15.21 -41.33
CA LYS A 384 -89.38 -14.93 -39.83
C LYS A 384 -88.40 -15.51 -38.73
N ASP A 385 -87.96 -14.58 -37.84
CA ASP A 385 -87.68 -14.49 -36.33
C ASP A 385 -86.77 -15.43 -35.45
N GLY A 386 -86.17 -14.92 -34.32
CA GLY A 386 -85.81 -15.74 -33.09
C GLY A 386 -84.63 -15.34 -32.13
N THR A 387 -84.85 -15.26 -30.79
CA THR A 387 -84.06 -14.55 -29.71
C THR A 387 -83.21 -15.39 -28.68
N CYS A 388 -81.98 -14.95 -28.34
CA CYS A 388 -81.20 -14.83 -27.04
C CYS A 388 -81.12 -15.87 -25.83
N THR A 389 -79.93 -15.86 -25.15
CA THR A 389 -79.61 -15.92 -23.67
C THR A 389 -79.16 -17.18 -22.84
N PHE A 390 -78.21 -16.90 -21.90
CA PHE A 390 -77.85 -17.50 -20.58
C PHE A 390 -76.82 -18.66 -20.39
N ALA A 391 -76.22 -18.73 -19.19
CA ALA A 391 -75.02 -19.53 -18.83
C ALA A 391 -74.83 -19.72 -17.29
N ALA A 392 -73.91 -20.61 -16.82
CA ALA A 392 -73.14 -20.45 -15.56
C ALA A 392 -72.08 -21.56 -15.22
N SER A 393 -70.86 -21.14 -14.84
CA SER A 393 -69.94 -21.77 -13.83
C SER A 393 -69.40 -23.20 -14.03
N ARG A 394 -68.30 -23.72 -13.42
CA ARG A 394 -67.09 -23.35 -12.61
C ARG A 394 -66.28 -24.68 -12.46
N LYS A 395 -65.03 -24.86 -12.01
CA LYS A 395 -63.69 -24.20 -11.87
C LYS A 395 -62.79 -25.33 -11.28
N HIS A 396 -61.46 -25.46 -11.43
CA HIS A 396 -60.39 -24.76 -12.16
C HIS A 396 -59.13 -25.67 -12.20
N LEU A 397 -58.25 -25.52 -13.20
CA LEU A 397 -56.79 -25.67 -13.06
C LEU A 397 -56.11 -24.69 -14.05
N ILE A 398 -54.93 -24.17 -13.71
CA ILE A 398 -54.21 -23.07 -14.40
C ILE A 398 -52.77 -23.57 -14.60
N GLY A 399 -52.04 -23.36 -15.70
CA GLY A 399 -52.09 -22.33 -16.76
C GLY A 399 -50.76 -21.53 -16.72
N SER A 400 -50.23 -20.89 -17.77
CA SER A 400 -50.70 -20.60 -19.15
C SER A 400 -49.43 -20.27 -20.00
N THR A 401 -49.41 -20.10 -21.34
CA THR A 401 -50.45 -20.03 -22.37
C THR A 401 -49.83 -20.35 -23.75
N PRO A 402 -50.54 -21.00 -24.69
CA PRO A 402 -50.17 -21.04 -26.10
C PRO A 402 -50.83 -19.94 -26.94
N ILE A 403 -50.25 -19.69 -28.13
CA ILE A 403 -50.82 -19.20 -29.41
C ILE A 403 -52.22 -18.55 -29.39
N ASN A 404 -52.31 -17.28 -29.84
CA ASN A 404 -53.55 -16.63 -30.26
C ASN A 404 -53.68 -16.61 -31.80
N PRO A 405 -54.75 -17.17 -32.41
CA PRO A 405 -54.90 -17.25 -33.87
C PRO A 405 -55.83 -16.17 -34.46
N ASN A 406 -55.31 -14.97 -34.75
CA ASN A 406 -55.71 -14.18 -35.95
C ASN A 406 -54.94 -12.85 -36.06
N ALA A 407 -54.02 -12.76 -37.02
CA ALA A 407 -53.44 -11.51 -37.52
C ALA A 407 -52.89 -11.71 -38.95
N PHE A 408 -53.77 -11.70 -39.95
CA PHE A 408 -53.36 -11.78 -41.35
C PHE A 408 -52.67 -10.49 -41.82
N LYS A 409 -51.33 -10.46 -41.83
CA LYS A 409 -50.46 -9.85 -42.86
C LYS A 409 -48.96 -10.05 -42.53
N ASN A 410 -48.15 -10.03 -43.59
CA ASN A 410 -46.67 -9.98 -43.62
C ASN A 410 -45.89 -11.18 -43.04
N PRO A 411 -45.32 -12.08 -43.88
CA PRO A 411 -44.53 -13.23 -43.42
C PRO A 411 -43.07 -12.91 -43.06
N GLU A 412 -42.55 -11.75 -43.46
CA GLU A 412 -41.11 -11.42 -43.39
C GLU A 412 -40.60 -11.23 -41.95
N ASP A 413 -41.38 -10.58 -41.08
CA ASP A 413 -41.03 -10.37 -39.66
C ASP A 413 -40.82 -11.67 -38.88
N ARG A 414 -41.53 -12.74 -39.26
CA ARG A 414 -41.37 -14.07 -38.66
C ARG A 414 -40.01 -14.68 -39.01
N VAL A 415 -39.55 -14.47 -40.25
CA VAL A 415 -38.23 -14.92 -40.70
C VAL A 415 -37.12 -14.07 -40.07
N ALA A 416 -37.33 -12.76 -39.90
CA ALA A 416 -36.39 -11.87 -39.22
C ALA A 416 -36.18 -12.30 -37.75
N LYS A 417 -37.26 -12.53 -36.99
CA LYS A 417 -37.19 -12.95 -35.58
C LYS A 417 -36.52 -14.32 -35.41
N LEU A 418 -36.89 -15.31 -36.23
CA LEU A 418 -36.23 -16.63 -36.21
C LEU A 418 -34.74 -16.56 -36.57
N LYS A 419 -34.33 -15.70 -37.51
CA LYS A 419 -32.91 -15.44 -37.81
C LYS A 419 -32.19 -14.81 -36.61
N GLN A 420 -32.82 -13.89 -35.89
CA GLN A 420 -32.23 -13.23 -34.72
C GLN A 420 -32.08 -14.18 -33.52
N GLU A 421 -33.10 -15.01 -33.24
CA GLU A 421 -33.04 -16.05 -32.20
C GLU A 421 -31.99 -17.13 -32.54
N LEU A 422 -31.89 -17.54 -33.81
CA LEU A 422 -30.85 -18.45 -34.29
C LEU A 422 -29.45 -17.85 -34.12
N LEU A 423 -29.25 -16.57 -34.45
CA LEU A 423 -27.97 -15.87 -34.30
C LEU A 423 -27.53 -15.78 -32.83
N LEU A 424 -28.47 -15.48 -31.92
CA LEU A 424 -28.23 -15.48 -30.47
C LEU A 424 -27.87 -16.89 -29.96
N CYS A 425 -28.58 -17.92 -30.44
CA CYS A 425 -28.28 -19.31 -30.12
C CYS A 425 -26.88 -19.74 -30.62
N MET A 426 -26.50 -19.34 -31.84
CA MET A 426 -25.19 -19.62 -32.42
C MET A 426 -24.05 -18.89 -31.68
N ASN A 427 -24.25 -17.64 -31.25
CA ASN A 427 -23.28 -16.94 -30.40
C ASN A 427 -23.13 -17.63 -29.03
N GLY A 428 -24.22 -17.99 -28.36
CA GLY A 428 -24.16 -18.76 -27.11
C GLY A 428 -23.54 -20.17 -27.26
N GLN A 429 -23.63 -20.78 -28.44
CA GLN A 429 -22.88 -22.00 -28.80
C GLN A 429 -21.38 -21.72 -28.99
N LYS A 430 -21.02 -20.60 -29.63
CA LYS A 430 -19.62 -20.18 -29.84
C LYS A 430 -18.93 -19.89 -28.51
N GLU A 431 -19.55 -19.08 -27.64
CA GLU A 431 -19.03 -18.76 -26.31
C GLU A 431 -18.78 -20.02 -25.47
N LYS A 432 -19.70 -21.00 -25.51
CA LYS A 432 -19.53 -22.30 -24.83
C LYS A 432 -18.37 -23.14 -25.40
N ARG A 433 -18.08 -23.05 -26.70
CA ARG A 433 -16.90 -23.69 -27.31
C ARG A 433 -15.60 -22.98 -26.91
N GLU A 434 -15.65 -21.66 -26.72
CA GLU A 434 -14.51 -20.86 -26.28
C GLU A 434 -14.24 -20.95 -24.76
N THR A 435 -15.23 -21.28 -23.93
CA THR A 435 -14.99 -21.65 -22.52
C THR A 435 -14.45 -23.07 -22.39
N ILE A 436 -14.98 -24.04 -23.15
CA ILE A 436 -14.43 -25.41 -23.21
C ILE A 436 -12.94 -25.39 -23.58
N LYS A 437 -12.56 -24.69 -24.67
CA LYS A 437 -11.15 -24.56 -25.08
C LYS A 437 -10.23 -23.93 -24.03
N ARG A 438 -10.74 -23.01 -23.20
CA ARG A 438 -9.98 -22.45 -22.07
C ARG A 438 -9.79 -23.48 -20.98
N LEU A 439 -10.86 -24.18 -20.57
CA LEU A 439 -10.78 -25.26 -19.58
C LEU A 439 -9.87 -26.41 -20.03
N GLU A 440 -9.88 -26.78 -21.32
CA GLU A 440 -8.95 -27.77 -21.90
C GLU A 440 -7.48 -27.31 -21.78
N SER A 441 -7.20 -26.03 -22.04
CA SER A 441 -5.87 -25.43 -21.86
C SER A 441 -5.46 -25.40 -20.39
N ASP A 442 -6.34 -24.96 -19.49
CA ASP A 442 -6.06 -24.86 -18.06
C ASP A 442 -5.77 -26.25 -17.47
N LEU A 443 -6.56 -27.27 -17.84
CA LEU A 443 -6.37 -28.66 -17.43
C LEU A 443 -5.01 -29.19 -17.91
N SER A 444 -4.63 -28.95 -19.17
CA SER A 444 -3.31 -29.33 -19.70
C SER A 444 -2.14 -28.68 -18.95
N THR A 445 -2.25 -27.40 -18.55
CA THR A 445 -1.22 -26.76 -17.70
C THR A 445 -1.13 -27.39 -16.31
N LYS A 446 -2.27 -27.77 -15.72
CA LYS A 446 -2.30 -28.44 -14.40
C LYS A 446 -1.78 -29.87 -14.44
N GLU A 447 -1.96 -30.60 -15.55
CA GLU A 447 -1.31 -31.90 -15.74
C GLU A 447 0.22 -31.78 -15.85
N GLN A 448 0.73 -30.74 -16.52
CA GLN A 448 2.17 -30.47 -16.57
C GLN A 448 2.74 -30.10 -15.19
N GLU A 449 2.03 -29.27 -14.42
CA GLU A 449 2.39 -28.91 -13.03
C GLU A 449 2.44 -30.14 -12.13
N VAL A 450 1.46 -31.05 -12.23
CA VAL A 450 1.45 -32.33 -11.48
C VAL A 450 2.57 -33.27 -11.91
N GLN A 451 2.95 -33.30 -13.20
CA GLN A 451 4.11 -34.07 -13.66
C GLN A 451 5.43 -33.50 -13.12
N GLN A 452 5.58 -32.17 -13.07
CA GLN A 452 6.75 -31.51 -12.52
C GLN A 452 6.86 -31.75 -11.01
N LEU A 453 5.78 -31.59 -10.25
CA LEU A 453 5.76 -31.87 -8.80
C LEU A 453 6.16 -33.32 -8.47
N LYS A 454 5.68 -34.31 -9.25
CA LYS A 454 6.11 -35.73 -9.10
C LYS A 454 7.59 -35.94 -9.38
N LYS A 455 8.16 -35.19 -10.33
CA LYS A 455 9.59 -35.22 -10.63
C LYS A 455 10.41 -34.64 -9.47
N ASP A 456 9.96 -33.53 -8.90
CA ASP A 456 10.63 -32.86 -7.78
C ASP A 456 10.53 -33.70 -6.49
N GLU A 457 9.38 -34.32 -6.23
CA GLU A 457 9.21 -35.34 -5.17
C GLU A 457 10.20 -36.50 -5.34
N SER A 458 10.36 -37.04 -6.57
CA SER A 458 11.31 -38.12 -6.84
C SER A 458 12.77 -37.69 -6.60
N GLN A 459 13.13 -36.43 -6.86
CA GLN A 459 14.47 -35.91 -6.59
C GLN A 459 14.71 -35.71 -5.08
N ALA A 460 13.71 -35.20 -4.34
CA ALA A 460 13.78 -35.06 -2.89
C ALA A 460 13.96 -36.43 -2.19
N LEU A 461 13.27 -37.48 -2.67
CA LEU A 461 13.43 -38.85 -2.16
C LEU A 461 14.83 -39.42 -2.41
N VAL A 462 15.46 -39.11 -3.55
CA VAL A 462 16.85 -39.50 -3.84
C VAL A 462 17.83 -38.77 -2.89
N GLN A 463 17.67 -37.45 -2.70
CA GLN A 463 18.50 -36.68 -1.76
C GLN A 463 18.37 -37.17 -0.32
N MET A 464 17.14 -37.45 0.13
CA MET A 464 16.89 -38.03 1.47
C MET A 464 17.63 -39.37 1.67
N ASN A 465 17.68 -40.22 0.65
CA ASN A 465 18.41 -41.49 0.74
C ASN A 465 19.93 -41.28 0.78
N GLN A 466 20.47 -40.34 0.00
CA GLN A 466 21.89 -39.97 0.06
C GLN A 466 22.26 -39.49 1.48
N TYR A 467 21.49 -38.58 2.08
CA TYR A 467 21.74 -38.13 3.45
C TYR A 467 21.64 -39.24 4.51
N LYS A 468 20.77 -40.25 4.31
CA LYS A 468 20.71 -41.43 5.19
C LYS A 468 21.97 -42.29 5.09
N GLU A 469 22.50 -42.50 3.88
CA GLU A 469 23.77 -43.20 3.67
C GLU A 469 24.95 -42.44 4.31
N GLU A 470 24.98 -41.11 4.20
CA GLU A 470 26.01 -40.28 4.84
C GLU A 470 25.92 -40.33 6.37
N ALA A 471 24.72 -40.21 6.94
CA ALA A 471 24.50 -40.34 8.38
C ALA A 471 24.93 -41.72 8.91
N PHE A 472 24.65 -42.80 8.17
CA PHE A 472 25.11 -44.15 8.53
C PHE A 472 26.64 -44.27 8.47
N ARG A 473 27.28 -43.68 7.45
CA ARG A 473 28.73 -43.62 7.27
C ARG A 473 29.43 -42.88 8.42
N VAL A 474 28.88 -41.74 8.85
CA VAL A 474 29.40 -40.94 9.98
C VAL A 474 29.20 -41.67 11.32
N ASN A 475 28.01 -42.21 11.60
CA ASN A 475 27.72 -43.00 12.80
C ASN A 475 28.69 -44.21 12.94
N SER A 476 28.95 -44.90 11.82
CA SER A 476 29.93 -46.00 11.79
C SER A 476 31.36 -45.54 12.12
N LYS A 477 31.75 -44.33 11.73
CA LYS A 477 33.06 -43.74 12.07
C LYS A 477 33.15 -43.36 13.55
N CYS A 478 32.09 -42.79 14.14
CA CYS A 478 32.07 -42.45 15.57
C CYS A 478 32.29 -43.69 16.44
N LYS A 479 31.56 -44.78 16.17
CA LYS A 479 31.69 -46.05 16.92
C LYS A 479 33.07 -46.69 16.87
N LEU A 480 33.82 -46.50 15.77
CA LEU A 480 35.20 -46.96 15.67
C LEU A 480 36.14 -46.16 16.58
N LEU A 481 35.96 -44.84 16.67
CA LEU A 481 36.75 -43.94 17.53
C LEU A 481 36.43 -44.16 19.02
N GLU A 482 35.15 -44.36 19.36
CA GLU A 482 34.71 -44.75 20.71
C GLU A 482 35.38 -46.06 21.16
N ALA A 483 35.40 -47.07 20.29
CA ALA A 483 36.06 -48.36 20.53
C ALA A 483 37.60 -48.31 20.44
N GLU A 484 38.19 -47.15 20.18
CA GLU A 484 39.64 -46.90 20.17
C GLU A 484 40.06 -46.18 21.45
N LEU A 485 39.31 -45.14 21.86
CA LEU A 485 39.43 -44.50 23.18
C LEU A 485 39.26 -45.51 24.33
N ASP A 486 38.24 -46.37 24.26
CA ASP A 486 37.94 -47.36 25.30
C ASP A 486 39.03 -48.44 25.47
N LYS A 487 39.96 -48.57 24.52
CA LYS A 487 41.17 -49.41 24.65
C LYS A 487 42.32 -48.68 25.35
N LEU A 488 42.44 -47.37 25.18
CA LEU A 488 43.49 -46.57 25.81
C LEU A 488 43.27 -46.49 27.32
N CYS A 489 42.05 -46.15 27.77
CA CYS A 489 41.72 -46.07 29.20
C CYS A 489 41.92 -47.39 29.99
N LYS A 490 41.97 -48.54 29.31
CA LYS A 490 42.23 -49.86 29.95
C LYS A 490 43.72 -50.17 30.12
N LYS A 491 44.63 -49.37 29.54
CA LYS A 491 46.07 -49.62 29.59
C LYS A 491 46.72 -49.05 30.85
N ASP A 492 46.27 -47.87 31.29
CA ASP A 492 46.91 -47.07 32.34
C ASP A 492 46.72 -47.61 33.77
N GLN A 493 45.82 -48.58 33.97
CA GLN A 493 45.55 -49.18 35.29
C GLN A 493 46.51 -50.32 35.69
N SER A 494 47.59 -50.56 34.93
CA SER A 494 48.37 -51.81 34.99
C SER A 494 49.83 -51.70 35.48
N SER A 495 50.27 -50.57 36.03
CA SER A 495 51.67 -50.36 36.43
C SER A 495 51.88 -49.63 37.77
N SER A 496 52.08 -50.37 38.86
CA SER A 496 53.03 -50.02 39.95
C SER A 496 53.04 -51.06 41.09
N LYS A 497 54.16 -51.77 41.27
CA LYS A 497 54.53 -52.43 42.54
C LYS A 497 55.99 -52.92 42.54
N LEU A 498 56.59 -52.93 43.73
CA LEU A 498 57.96 -53.37 44.06
C LEU A 498 59.09 -52.41 43.64
N GLY A 499 60.24 -52.53 44.33
CA GLY A 499 61.44 -51.71 44.15
C GLY A 499 62.55 -52.07 45.17
N ARG A 500 63.63 -51.29 45.17
CA ARG A 500 64.94 -51.47 45.88
C ARG A 500 65.93 -52.42 45.19
N ARG A 501 67.05 -51.89 44.67
CA ARG A 501 68.39 -52.50 44.89
C ARG A 501 69.56 -51.51 44.73
N SER A 502 70.20 -51.27 45.88
CA SER A 502 71.31 -50.32 46.07
C SER A 502 72.41 -50.38 45.00
N SER A 503 73.01 -49.23 44.72
CA SER A 503 74.04 -48.96 43.72
C SER A 503 73.62 -49.12 42.25
N PHE A 504 72.67 -49.99 41.91
CA PHE A 504 71.97 -49.86 40.62
C PHE A 504 70.92 -48.74 40.71
N ASP A 505 70.21 -48.64 41.86
CA ASP A 505 69.28 -47.54 42.22
C ASP A 505 69.77 -46.12 41.84
N ARG A 506 71.09 -45.84 41.80
CA ARG A 506 71.64 -44.51 41.43
C ARG A 506 71.90 -44.33 39.93
N GLN A 507 72.23 -45.40 39.22
CA GLN A 507 72.27 -45.39 37.76
C GLN A 507 70.83 -45.33 37.23
N GLU A 508 69.96 -46.18 37.78
CA GLU A 508 68.53 -46.28 37.51
C GLU A 508 67.82 -44.95 37.82
N ALA A 509 67.98 -44.35 39.00
CA ALA A 509 67.38 -43.03 39.30
C ALA A 509 67.99 -41.86 38.47
N LEU A 510 69.17 -42.03 37.86
CA LEU A 510 69.69 -41.06 36.88
C LEU A 510 69.11 -41.30 35.49
N GLU A 511 68.88 -42.56 35.09
CA GLU A 511 68.22 -42.94 33.84
C GLU A 511 66.73 -42.60 33.88
N ASP A 512 66.04 -42.82 35.00
CA ASP A 512 64.68 -42.33 35.30
C ASP A 512 64.63 -40.80 35.26
N LYS A 513 65.61 -40.11 35.86
CA LYS A 513 65.64 -38.64 35.81
C LYS A 513 65.93 -38.11 34.41
N ILE A 514 66.75 -38.81 33.62
CA ILE A 514 66.97 -38.52 32.19
C ILE A 514 65.72 -38.84 31.37
N PHE A 515 64.96 -39.88 31.73
CA PHE A 515 63.69 -40.23 31.08
C PHE A 515 62.61 -39.18 31.40
N ALA A 516 62.45 -38.81 32.67
CA ALA A 516 61.56 -37.75 33.12
C ALA A 516 61.92 -36.39 32.47
N LEU A 517 63.20 -36.01 32.42
CA LEU A 517 63.64 -34.79 31.73
C LEU A 517 63.44 -34.85 30.20
N LYS A 518 63.51 -36.05 29.59
CA LYS A 518 63.16 -36.24 28.17
C LYS A 518 61.65 -36.15 27.94
N GLN A 519 60.84 -36.71 28.83
CA GLN A 519 59.39 -36.60 28.78
C GLN A 519 58.94 -35.16 29.00
N GLU A 520 59.44 -34.49 30.05
CA GLU A 520 59.20 -33.07 30.31
C GLU A 520 59.64 -32.20 29.13
N LYS A 521 60.79 -32.49 28.50
CA LYS A 521 61.21 -31.83 27.26
C LYS A 521 60.20 -32.04 26.12
N VAL A 522 59.74 -33.26 25.87
CA VAL A 522 58.75 -33.54 24.81
C VAL A 522 57.41 -32.86 25.13
N GLU A 523 56.96 -32.86 26.39
CA GLU A 523 55.76 -32.15 26.81
C GLU A 523 55.92 -30.63 26.68
N LEU A 524 57.11 -30.07 26.89
CA LEU A 524 57.41 -28.65 26.66
C LEU A 524 57.50 -28.32 25.17
N GLU A 525 58.10 -29.18 24.34
CA GLU A 525 58.10 -29.04 22.87
C GLU A 525 56.67 -29.09 22.34
N GLU A 526 55.83 -30.01 22.80
CA GLU A 526 54.40 -30.04 22.48
C GLU A 526 53.65 -28.77 22.93
N LYS A 527 53.99 -28.20 24.09
CA LYS A 527 53.40 -26.94 24.60
C LYS A 527 53.87 -25.75 23.76
N CYS A 528 55.13 -25.70 23.35
CA CYS A 528 55.66 -24.72 22.40
C CYS A 528 54.94 -24.80 21.05
N ASP A 529 54.84 -25.98 20.43
CA ASP A 529 54.11 -26.11 19.16
C ASP A 529 52.63 -25.71 19.28
N LYS A 530 51.99 -25.98 20.42
CA LYS A 530 50.60 -25.54 20.69
C LYS A 530 50.52 -24.01 20.73
N LEU A 531 51.40 -23.37 21.48
CA LEU A 531 51.51 -21.91 21.56
C LEU A 531 51.91 -21.26 20.23
N GLU A 532 52.75 -21.88 19.41
CA GLU A 532 53.09 -21.38 18.06
C GLU A 532 51.89 -21.45 17.11
N ARG A 533 51.16 -22.59 17.10
CA ARG A 533 49.93 -22.75 16.32
C ARG A 533 48.85 -21.77 16.76
N GLU A 534 48.70 -21.52 18.06
CA GLU A 534 47.80 -20.49 18.59
C GLU A 534 48.24 -19.08 18.17
N ASN A 535 49.52 -18.72 18.32
CA ASN A 535 50.06 -17.44 17.85
C ASN A 535 49.93 -17.25 16.33
N GLN A 536 50.00 -18.32 15.53
CA GLN A 536 49.69 -18.23 14.10
C GLN A 536 48.20 -17.97 13.87
N GLN A 537 47.30 -18.70 14.53
CA GLN A 537 45.85 -18.44 14.44
C GLN A 537 45.47 -17.02 14.89
N PHE A 538 46.10 -16.48 15.93
CA PHE A 538 45.87 -15.09 16.35
C PHE A 538 46.36 -14.09 15.30
N ARG A 539 47.53 -14.31 14.68
CA ARG A 539 48.02 -13.47 13.57
C ARG A 539 47.12 -13.53 12.33
N GLU A 540 46.58 -14.70 12.00
CA GLU A 540 45.61 -14.87 10.91
C GLU A 540 44.25 -14.20 11.23
N ARG A 541 43.76 -14.29 12.47
CA ARG A 541 42.56 -13.57 12.94
C ARG A 541 42.78 -12.05 12.89
N MET A 542 43.92 -11.53 13.34
CA MET A 542 44.24 -10.10 13.26
C MET A 542 44.32 -9.61 11.81
N LYS A 543 44.91 -10.40 10.91
CA LYS A 543 44.93 -10.10 9.46
C LYS A 543 43.52 -10.05 8.88
N LYS A 544 42.64 -10.98 9.27
CA LYS A 544 41.24 -10.99 8.83
C LYS A 544 40.46 -9.79 9.38
N LEU A 545 40.60 -9.46 10.67
CA LEU A 545 39.98 -8.25 11.25
C LEU A 545 40.45 -6.97 10.54
N GLY A 546 41.70 -6.93 10.09
CA GLY A 546 42.21 -5.85 9.24
C GLY A 546 41.48 -5.73 7.89
N SER A 547 41.27 -6.84 7.17
CA SER A 547 40.50 -6.83 5.91
C SER A 547 39.02 -6.54 6.14
N ASP A 548 38.44 -7.04 7.24
CA ASP A 548 37.04 -6.81 7.58
C ASP A 548 36.82 -5.32 7.94
N SER A 549 37.78 -4.65 8.58
CA SER A 549 37.78 -3.20 8.81
C SER A 549 37.88 -2.40 7.51
N GLN A 550 38.77 -2.79 6.58
CA GLN A 550 38.87 -2.14 5.27
C GLN A 550 37.57 -2.28 4.46
N SER A 551 36.91 -3.44 4.53
CA SER A 551 35.58 -3.65 3.94
C SER A 551 34.50 -2.79 4.62
N LEU A 552 34.56 -2.60 5.94
CA LEU A 552 33.64 -1.74 6.66
C LEU A 552 33.78 -0.27 6.24
N ASP A 553 35.01 0.22 6.05
CA ASP A 553 35.27 1.59 5.62
C ASP A 553 34.84 1.86 4.16
N ALA A 554 34.96 0.87 3.27
CA ALA A 554 34.36 0.93 1.94
C ALA A 554 32.82 1.05 2.00
N VAL A 555 32.16 0.25 2.86
CA VAL A 555 30.70 0.31 3.05
C VAL A 555 30.26 1.65 3.69
N LYS A 556 31.04 2.24 4.61
CA LYS A 556 30.79 3.61 5.12
C LYS A 556 30.81 4.65 3.99
N LEU A 557 31.78 4.54 3.07
CA LEU A 557 31.91 5.46 1.94
C LEU A 557 30.72 5.35 0.98
N GLU A 558 30.26 4.13 0.69
CA GLU A 558 29.04 3.91 -0.10
C GLU A 558 27.78 4.44 0.61
N LEU A 559 27.66 4.24 1.93
CA LEU A 559 26.54 4.75 2.72
C LEU A 559 26.46 6.29 2.68
N GLU A 560 27.57 6.98 2.84
CA GLU A 560 27.60 8.46 2.78
C GLU A 560 27.29 8.98 1.35
N LYS A 561 27.72 8.26 0.30
CA LYS A 561 27.34 8.52 -1.09
C LYS A 561 25.84 8.28 -1.35
N HIS A 562 25.24 7.25 -0.76
CA HIS A 562 23.79 7.03 -0.85
C HIS A 562 23.00 8.09 -0.07
N LYS A 563 23.54 8.59 1.04
CA LYS A 563 22.97 9.66 1.86
C LYS A 563 22.99 11.02 1.16
N SER A 564 24.04 11.35 0.37
CA SER A 564 24.03 12.55 -0.47
C SER A 564 23.01 12.43 -1.62
N LEU A 565 22.99 11.30 -2.34
CA LEU A 565 22.02 11.06 -3.41
C LEU A 565 20.56 11.10 -2.93
N LEU A 566 20.29 10.61 -1.71
CA LEU A 566 18.98 10.71 -1.08
C LEU A 566 18.59 12.18 -0.80
N LYS A 567 19.53 12.99 -0.31
CA LYS A 567 19.31 14.43 -0.07
C LYS A 567 19.01 15.17 -1.38
N ASP A 568 19.75 14.87 -2.45
CA ASP A 568 19.51 15.50 -3.76
C ASP A 568 18.15 15.10 -4.35
N ALA A 569 17.75 13.84 -4.20
CA ALA A 569 16.41 13.38 -4.58
C ALA A 569 15.30 14.04 -3.73
N GLN A 570 15.54 14.29 -2.44
CA GLN A 570 14.61 15.03 -1.56
C GLN A 570 14.47 16.49 -2.01
N ASN A 571 15.58 17.18 -2.29
CA ASN A 571 15.59 18.55 -2.80
C ASN A 571 14.79 18.67 -4.12
N GLU A 572 14.99 17.74 -5.06
CA GLU A 572 14.25 17.69 -6.32
C GLU A 572 12.75 17.40 -6.10
N CYS A 573 12.40 16.51 -5.16
CA CYS A 573 11.00 16.30 -4.78
C CYS A 573 10.35 17.56 -4.18
N GLU A 574 11.08 18.40 -3.45
CA GLU A 574 10.58 19.68 -2.94
C GLU A 574 10.43 20.71 -4.06
N ARG A 575 11.43 20.81 -4.96
CA ARG A 575 11.35 21.66 -6.16
C ARG A 575 10.13 21.31 -7.03
N LEU A 576 9.84 20.02 -7.22
CA LEU A 576 8.68 19.54 -7.97
C LEU A 576 7.35 19.80 -7.25
N LYS A 577 7.29 19.72 -5.91
CA LYS A 577 6.11 20.13 -5.14
C LYS A 577 5.82 21.62 -5.30
N ASN A 578 6.86 22.46 -5.22
CA ASN A 578 6.72 23.91 -5.38
C ASN A 578 6.23 24.27 -6.79
N LEU A 579 6.82 23.68 -7.83
CA LEU A 579 6.38 23.86 -9.22
C LEU A 579 4.93 23.36 -9.45
N TYR A 580 4.52 22.28 -8.79
CA TYR A 580 3.13 21.82 -8.82
C TYR A 580 2.17 22.81 -8.15
N ILE A 581 2.56 23.38 -7.00
CA ILE A 581 1.79 24.43 -6.30
C ILE A 581 1.66 25.66 -7.21
N GLU A 582 2.75 26.14 -7.80
CA GLU A 582 2.76 27.26 -8.76
C GLU A 582 1.83 27.00 -9.96
N MET A 583 1.97 25.86 -10.65
CA MET A 583 1.09 25.49 -11.76
C MET A 583 -0.38 25.38 -11.34
N SER A 584 -0.67 24.88 -10.13
CA SER A 584 -2.04 24.82 -9.61
C SER A 584 -2.61 26.22 -9.33
N GLY A 585 -1.79 27.14 -8.81
CA GLY A 585 -2.15 28.54 -8.62
C GLY A 585 -2.45 29.24 -9.94
N CYS A 586 -1.58 29.09 -10.95
CA CYS A 586 -1.80 29.64 -12.29
C CYS A 586 -3.03 29.04 -13.00
N LYS A 587 -3.29 27.74 -12.82
CA LYS A 587 -4.51 27.10 -13.31
C LYS A 587 -5.76 27.72 -12.66
N ASP A 588 -5.71 27.99 -11.36
CA ASP A 588 -6.83 28.57 -10.63
C ASP A 588 -7.05 30.07 -10.94
N THR A 589 -6.00 30.85 -11.23
CA THR A 589 -6.18 32.23 -11.73
C THR A 589 -6.80 32.22 -13.14
N LEU A 590 -6.28 31.40 -14.06
CA LEU A 590 -6.85 31.24 -15.41
C LEU A 590 -8.31 30.74 -15.37
N ASN A 591 -8.65 29.84 -14.45
CA ASN A 591 -10.05 29.42 -14.25
C ASN A 591 -10.94 30.58 -13.78
N ARG A 592 -10.49 31.39 -12.82
CA ARG A 592 -11.23 32.57 -12.36
C ARG A 592 -11.45 33.56 -13.51
N GLU A 593 -10.39 33.89 -14.25
CA GLU A 593 -10.44 34.76 -15.44
C GLU A 593 -11.41 34.22 -16.49
N LEU A 594 -11.36 32.93 -16.83
CA LEU A 594 -12.30 32.29 -17.76
C LEU A 594 -13.75 32.34 -17.26
N THR A 595 -14.00 32.15 -15.96
CA THR A 595 -15.36 32.31 -15.41
C THR A 595 -15.85 33.76 -15.44
N THR A 596 -14.95 34.74 -15.26
CA THR A 596 -15.27 36.17 -15.35
C THR A 596 -15.54 36.60 -16.80
N LEU A 597 -14.77 36.12 -17.77
CA LEU A 597 -15.04 36.38 -19.19
C LEU A 597 -16.38 35.77 -19.62
N ARG A 598 -16.65 34.51 -19.25
CA ARG A 598 -17.94 33.85 -19.53
C ARG A 598 -19.13 34.59 -18.91
N SER A 599 -19.02 35.07 -17.67
CA SER A 599 -20.10 35.83 -17.04
C SER A 599 -20.30 37.19 -17.73
N GLN A 600 -19.22 37.90 -18.08
CA GLN A 600 -19.30 39.13 -18.87
C GLN A 600 -19.94 38.91 -20.25
N ASP A 601 -19.59 37.86 -20.97
CA ASP A 601 -20.15 37.57 -22.29
C ASP A 601 -21.63 37.18 -22.21
N SER A 602 -22.03 36.36 -21.23
CA SER A 602 -23.45 36.07 -20.97
C SER A 602 -24.25 37.34 -20.59
N ALA A 603 -23.64 38.28 -19.86
CA ALA A 603 -24.26 39.55 -19.52
C ALA A 603 -24.44 40.47 -20.74
N LYS A 604 -23.46 40.49 -21.68
CA LYS A 604 -23.57 41.19 -22.97
C LYS A 604 -24.70 40.59 -23.81
N GLU A 605 -24.76 39.26 -23.92
CA GLU A 605 -25.81 38.56 -24.68
C GLU A 605 -27.21 38.85 -24.11
N ILE A 606 -27.37 38.76 -22.79
CA ILE A 606 -28.63 39.13 -22.10
C ILE A 606 -28.98 40.61 -22.34
N SER A 607 -28.00 41.52 -22.38
CA SER A 607 -28.24 42.94 -22.69
C SER A 607 -28.75 43.14 -24.13
N VAL A 608 -28.12 42.49 -25.12
CA VAL A 608 -28.53 42.57 -26.53
C VAL A 608 -29.93 41.95 -26.73
N LEU A 609 -30.23 40.85 -26.05
CA LEU A 609 -31.57 40.24 -26.07
C LEU A 609 -32.62 41.16 -25.44
N ARG A 610 -32.31 41.82 -24.32
CA ARG A 610 -33.21 42.82 -23.69
C ARG A 610 -33.46 44.02 -24.59
N GLU A 611 -32.44 44.55 -25.25
CA GLU A 611 -32.59 45.67 -26.20
C GLU A 611 -33.45 45.26 -27.40
N LYS A 612 -33.26 44.04 -27.92
CA LYS A 612 -34.09 43.47 -29.00
C LYS A 612 -35.54 43.30 -28.57
N VAL A 613 -35.81 42.80 -27.36
CA VAL A 613 -37.17 42.71 -26.80
C VAL A 613 -37.79 44.11 -26.68
N ALA A 614 -37.10 45.07 -26.06
CA ALA A 614 -37.58 46.45 -25.94
C ALA A 614 -37.78 47.16 -27.29
N SER A 615 -37.09 46.72 -28.35
CA SER A 615 -37.33 47.19 -29.72
C SER A 615 -38.58 46.56 -30.36
N LEU A 616 -38.85 45.27 -30.10
CA LEU A 616 -40.05 44.58 -30.55
C LEU A 616 -41.31 45.06 -29.81
N GLU A 617 -41.22 45.33 -28.51
CA GLU A 617 -42.31 45.91 -27.71
C GLU A 617 -42.74 47.29 -28.24
N ARG A 618 -41.77 48.17 -28.55
CA ARG A 618 -42.05 49.46 -29.20
C ARG A 618 -42.66 49.31 -30.59
N ALA A 619 -42.23 48.32 -31.37
CA ALA A 619 -42.81 48.02 -32.68
C ALA A 619 -44.25 47.49 -32.57
N LEU A 620 -44.53 46.66 -31.55
CA LEU A 620 -45.88 46.15 -31.25
C LEU A 620 -46.81 47.29 -30.83
N GLN A 621 -46.41 48.14 -29.88
CA GLN A 621 -47.19 49.33 -29.48
C GLN A 621 -47.51 50.25 -30.66
N LEU A 622 -46.56 50.46 -31.57
CA LEU A 622 -46.78 51.22 -32.81
C LEU A 622 -47.75 50.52 -33.79
N ALA A 623 -47.81 49.19 -33.82
CA ALA A 623 -48.77 48.44 -34.61
C ALA A 623 -50.17 48.46 -33.98
N GLU A 624 -50.27 48.32 -32.65
CA GLU A 624 -51.52 48.41 -31.88
C GLU A 624 -52.17 49.80 -32.00
N LEU A 625 -51.36 50.87 -31.90
CA LEU A 625 -51.82 52.25 -32.14
C LEU A 625 -52.39 52.43 -33.55
N LYS A 626 -51.67 51.97 -34.59
CA LYS A 626 -52.15 52.02 -35.98
C LYS A 626 -53.42 51.19 -36.18
N SER A 627 -53.53 50.03 -35.55
CA SER A 627 -54.74 49.20 -35.58
C SER A 627 -55.92 49.89 -34.89
N SER A 628 -55.67 50.62 -33.79
CA SER A 628 -56.69 51.44 -33.11
C SER A 628 -57.13 52.62 -33.98
N GLU A 629 -56.21 53.28 -34.67
CA GLU A 629 -56.53 54.37 -35.62
C GLU A 629 -57.33 53.88 -36.83
N LEU A 630 -56.97 52.72 -37.40
CA LEU A 630 -57.73 52.07 -38.48
C LEU A 630 -59.14 51.64 -38.03
N ALA A 631 -59.29 51.07 -36.84
CA ALA A 631 -60.62 50.76 -36.28
C ALA A 631 -61.46 52.03 -36.09
N LYS A 632 -60.85 53.14 -35.64
CA LYS A 632 -61.49 54.46 -35.53
C LYS A 632 -61.77 55.13 -36.88
N LEU A 633 -61.14 54.71 -37.97
CA LEU A 633 -61.47 55.13 -39.34
C LEU A 633 -62.69 54.34 -39.84
N LEU A 634 -62.62 53.00 -39.78
CA LEU A 634 -63.69 52.10 -40.23
C LEU A 634 -65.03 52.35 -39.51
N GLU A 635 -65.02 52.61 -38.19
CA GLU A 635 -66.26 52.93 -37.47
C GLU A 635 -66.82 54.31 -37.86
N ARG A 636 -65.97 55.27 -38.28
CA ARG A 636 -66.44 56.55 -38.84
C ARG A 636 -67.03 56.38 -40.24
N GLU A 637 -66.35 55.66 -41.13
CA GLU A 637 -66.89 55.31 -42.46
C GLU A 637 -68.22 54.58 -42.34
N LYS A 638 -68.32 53.61 -41.42
CA LYS A 638 -69.57 52.90 -41.11
C LYS A 638 -70.67 53.86 -40.65
N ILE A 639 -70.40 54.78 -39.71
CA ILE A 639 -71.39 55.78 -39.27
C ILE A 639 -71.80 56.71 -40.43
N GLU A 640 -70.87 57.10 -41.31
CA GLU A 640 -71.18 57.91 -42.49
C GLU A 640 -71.98 57.14 -43.56
N HIS A 641 -71.72 55.85 -43.75
CA HIS A 641 -72.52 54.98 -44.62
C HIS A 641 -73.91 54.67 -44.04
N GLU A 642 -74.03 54.41 -42.75
CA GLU A 642 -75.32 54.28 -42.06
C GLU A 642 -76.12 55.59 -42.10
N LYS A 643 -75.44 56.75 -42.11
CA LYS A 643 -76.10 58.04 -42.35
C LYS A 643 -76.53 58.18 -43.80
N LEU A 644 -75.65 57.91 -44.77
CA LEU A 644 -75.95 57.99 -46.20
C LEU A 644 -77.11 57.05 -46.61
N LEU A 645 -77.21 55.87 -46.00
CA LEU A 645 -78.32 54.95 -46.20
C LEU A 645 -79.64 55.51 -45.65
N ARG A 646 -79.64 56.18 -44.50
CA ARG A 646 -80.81 56.91 -43.97
C ARG A 646 -81.17 58.09 -44.88
N ASP A 647 -80.21 58.93 -45.24
CA ASP A 647 -80.37 60.04 -46.19
C ASP A 647 -80.92 59.57 -47.57
N LEU A 648 -80.63 58.33 -47.99
CA LEU A 648 -81.15 57.74 -49.22
C LEU A 648 -82.55 57.13 -49.04
N GLN A 649 -82.84 56.46 -47.92
CA GLN A 649 -84.17 55.94 -47.61
C GLN A 649 -85.19 57.09 -47.44
N GLU A 650 -84.78 58.19 -46.82
CA GLU A 650 -85.57 59.42 -46.67
C GLU A 650 -85.86 60.05 -48.05
N LYS A 651 -84.84 60.19 -48.91
CA LYS A 651 -85.03 60.68 -50.30
C LYS A 651 -85.84 59.73 -51.18
N GLN A 652 -85.77 58.41 -50.95
CA GLN A 652 -86.58 57.43 -51.68
C GLN A 652 -88.07 57.52 -51.29
N HIS A 653 -88.39 58.08 -50.12
CA HIS A 653 -89.76 58.35 -49.69
C HIS A 653 -90.34 59.69 -50.19
N ASP A 654 -89.51 60.65 -50.60
CA ASP A 654 -89.92 62.04 -50.83
C ASP A 654 -89.35 62.66 -52.13
N SER A 655 -89.34 61.89 -53.23
CA SER A 655 -88.81 62.35 -54.54
C SER A 655 -89.73 62.07 -55.73
N SER A 656 -91.03 62.31 -55.58
CA SER A 656 -91.99 62.31 -56.70
C SER A 656 -92.38 63.72 -57.19
N ARG A 657 -91.42 64.65 -57.36
CA ARG A 657 -91.64 65.86 -58.17
C ARG A 657 -90.40 66.64 -58.63
N ASP A 658 -90.57 67.22 -59.82
CA ASP A 658 -89.90 68.40 -60.40
C ASP A 658 -88.37 68.35 -60.64
N SER A 659 -87.85 69.38 -61.32
CA SER A 659 -86.62 69.29 -62.13
C SER A 659 -85.97 70.66 -62.41
N LYS A 660 -84.74 70.59 -62.95
CA LYS A 660 -83.93 71.64 -63.63
C LYS A 660 -82.97 72.49 -62.78
N GLU A 661 -81.72 72.53 -63.28
CA GLU A 661 -80.86 73.72 -63.46
C GLU A 661 -80.37 74.52 -62.22
N LEU A 662 -79.19 75.19 -62.22
CA LEU A 662 -77.94 75.02 -62.97
C LEU A 662 -76.82 75.88 -62.32
N LYS A 663 -75.58 75.39 -62.29
CA LYS A 663 -74.28 76.12 -62.12
C LYS A 663 -73.93 76.83 -60.78
N GLN A 664 -72.69 76.54 -60.36
CA GLN A 664 -71.66 77.45 -59.85
C GLN A 664 -71.88 78.22 -58.53
N SER A 665 -71.26 77.72 -57.47
CA SER A 665 -70.31 78.54 -56.69
C SER A 665 -69.07 77.71 -56.36
N THR A 666 -67.93 78.39 -56.15
CA THR A 666 -66.59 77.80 -56.08
C THR A 666 -66.13 77.47 -54.66
N ASN A 667 -65.13 76.57 -54.56
CA ASN A 667 -64.11 76.51 -53.52
C ASN A 667 -64.58 76.61 -52.05
N ASN A 668 -64.95 75.47 -51.47
CA ASN A 668 -64.30 74.90 -50.27
C ASN A 668 -65.02 73.63 -49.77
N CYS A 669 -65.22 72.65 -50.66
CA CYS A 669 -65.58 71.31 -50.19
C CYS A 669 -64.32 70.63 -49.64
N VAL A 670 -64.03 70.88 -48.37
CA VAL A 670 -62.98 70.19 -47.60
C VAL A 670 -63.10 68.68 -47.80
N ARG A 671 -64.33 68.15 -47.69
CA ARG A 671 -64.68 66.76 -47.98
C ARG A 671 -64.28 66.26 -49.39
N CYS A 672 -64.21 67.10 -50.42
CA CYS A 672 -63.71 66.66 -51.73
C CYS A 672 -62.18 66.61 -51.79
N ILE A 673 -61.47 67.43 -51.01
CA ILE A 673 -60.00 67.40 -50.90
C ILE A 673 -59.58 66.27 -49.96
N ASP A 674 -60.30 66.08 -48.86
CA ASP A 674 -60.17 64.93 -47.96
C ASP A 674 -60.45 63.64 -48.75
N ASN A 675 -61.56 63.53 -49.48
CA ASN A 675 -61.81 62.36 -50.32
C ASN A 675 -60.75 62.17 -51.43
N LEU A 676 -60.18 63.23 -52.02
CA LEU A 676 -59.08 63.07 -53.00
C LEU A 676 -57.78 62.61 -52.35
N THR A 677 -57.47 63.10 -51.14
CA THR A 677 -56.25 62.72 -50.41
C THR A 677 -56.39 61.37 -49.72
N GLU A 678 -57.60 60.98 -49.32
CA GLU A 678 -57.95 59.64 -48.84
C GLU A 678 -57.98 58.63 -50.00
N LEU A 679 -58.54 58.98 -51.16
CA LEU A 679 -58.36 58.19 -52.39
C LEU A 679 -56.88 58.05 -52.76
N SER A 680 -56.10 59.14 -52.75
CA SER A 680 -54.65 59.09 -53.01
C SER A 680 -53.90 58.23 -51.98
N LYS A 681 -54.31 58.27 -50.71
CA LYS A 681 -53.74 57.47 -49.62
C LYS A 681 -54.12 56.00 -49.73
N MET A 682 -55.36 55.69 -50.09
CA MET A 682 -55.82 54.34 -50.41
C MET A 682 -55.12 53.81 -51.67
N GLU A 683 -54.91 54.63 -52.69
CA GLU A 683 -54.20 54.28 -53.92
C GLU A 683 -52.71 54.06 -53.67
N ILE A 684 -52.06 54.88 -52.84
CA ILE A 684 -50.70 54.66 -52.34
C ILE A 684 -50.62 53.38 -51.48
N GLN A 685 -51.59 53.12 -50.60
CA GLN A 685 -51.65 51.88 -49.81
C GLN A 685 -51.89 50.66 -50.69
N ASN A 686 -52.72 50.77 -51.74
CA ASN A 686 -52.96 49.72 -52.71
C ASN A 686 -51.71 49.46 -53.55
N LEU A 687 -50.98 50.50 -53.98
CA LEU A 687 -49.66 50.37 -54.62
C LEU A 687 -48.62 49.76 -53.66
N GLN A 688 -48.65 50.06 -52.37
CA GLN A 688 -47.78 49.44 -51.36
C GLN A 688 -48.13 47.95 -51.16
N LEU A 689 -49.42 47.60 -51.09
CA LEU A 689 -49.91 46.22 -51.04
C LEU A 689 -49.62 45.46 -52.34
N GLN A 690 -49.72 46.11 -53.49
CA GLN A 690 -49.39 45.52 -54.79
C GLN A 690 -47.88 45.27 -54.90
N ASN A 691 -47.04 46.17 -54.37
CA ASN A 691 -45.59 45.98 -54.28
C ASN A 691 -45.20 44.88 -53.28
N THR A 692 -45.83 44.78 -52.10
CA THR A 692 -45.53 43.68 -51.15
C THR A 692 -46.07 42.34 -51.65
N CYS A 693 -47.25 42.30 -52.26
CA CYS A 693 -47.74 41.11 -52.97
C CYS A 693 -46.84 40.72 -54.15
N ALA A 694 -46.29 41.68 -54.91
CA ALA A 694 -45.32 41.40 -55.97
C ALA A 694 -43.97 40.89 -55.41
N SER A 695 -43.52 41.44 -54.28
CA SER A 695 -42.35 40.92 -53.55
C SER A 695 -42.61 39.48 -53.11
N HIS A 696 -43.72 39.20 -52.42
CA HIS A 696 -44.04 37.85 -51.96
C HIS A 696 -44.29 36.87 -53.11
N LEU A 697 -44.82 37.32 -54.25
CA LEU A 697 -44.91 36.51 -55.46
C LEU A 697 -43.51 36.17 -56.01
N LYS A 698 -42.57 37.13 -55.99
CA LYS A 698 -41.17 36.94 -56.36
C LYS A 698 -40.45 36.00 -55.37
N ASP A 699 -40.62 36.21 -54.05
CA ASP A 699 -40.09 35.34 -52.98
C ASP A 699 -40.59 33.89 -53.16
N ILE A 700 -41.90 33.71 -53.41
CA ILE A 700 -42.53 32.40 -53.68
C ILE A 700 -41.99 31.79 -54.99
N ASN A 701 -41.71 32.59 -56.02
CA ASN A 701 -41.16 32.10 -57.28
C ASN A 701 -39.68 31.73 -57.16
N GLU A 702 -38.90 32.48 -56.39
CA GLU A 702 -37.51 32.16 -56.05
C GLU A 702 -37.42 30.89 -55.20
N LEU A 703 -38.30 30.73 -54.19
CA LEU A 703 -38.41 29.49 -53.42
C LEU A 703 -38.86 28.30 -54.28
N LYS A 704 -39.80 28.49 -55.23
CA LYS A 704 -40.19 27.46 -56.20
C LYS A 704 -39.04 27.08 -57.12
N ASN A 705 -38.24 28.05 -57.58
CA ASN A 705 -37.07 27.83 -58.42
C ASN A 705 -35.96 27.11 -57.63
N ALA A 706 -35.63 27.56 -56.42
CA ALA A 706 -34.68 26.89 -55.54
C ALA A 706 -35.10 25.44 -55.21
N LEU A 707 -36.40 25.19 -55.01
CA LEU A 707 -36.95 23.85 -54.80
C LEU A 707 -36.92 22.98 -56.08
N LYS A 708 -37.07 23.59 -57.26
CA LYS A 708 -36.89 22.94 -58.57
C LYS A 708 -35.42 22.60 -58.83
N GLU A 709 -34.50 23.52 -58.54
CA GLU A 709 -33.05 23.31 -58.62
C GLU A 709 -32.57 22.26 -57.61
N ALA A 710 -33.10 22.26 -56.38
CA ALA A 710 -32.82 21.20 -55.40
C ALA A 710 -33.27 19.83 -55.93
N ARG A 711 -34.45 19.75 -56.58
CA ARG A 711 -34.91 18.50 -57.23
C ARG A 711 -34.03 18.06 -58.39
N THR A 712 -33.59 18.96 -59.28
CA THR A 712 -32.65 18.57 -60.36
C THR A 712 -31.27 18.21 -59.82
N THR A 713 -30.82 18.84 -58.73
CA THR A 713 -29.59 18.46 -58.01
C THR A 713 -29.71 17.07 -57.39
N ILE A 714 -30.85 16.75 -56.77
CA ILE A 714 -31.13 15.41 -56.25
C ILE A 714 -31.17 14.37 -57.38
N ASN A 715 -31.82 14.66 -58.50
CA ASN A 715 -31.87 13.73 -59.64
C ASN A 715 -30.47 13.48 -60.24
N THR A 716 -29.69 14.54 -60.51
CA THR A 716 -28.33 14.41 -61.04
C THR A 716 -27.33 13.81 -60.03
N LEU A 717 -27.66 13.81 -58.73
CA LEU A 717 -26.92 13.04 -57.72
C LEU A 717 -27.28 11.55 -57.74
N HIS A 718 -28.53 11.17 -58.03
CA HIS A 718 -28.92 9.78 -58.27
C HIS A 718 -28.27 9.25 -59.54
N GLU A 719 -28.37 9.97 -60.67
CA GLU A 719 -27.69 9.61 -61.94
C GLU A 719 -26.18 9.40 -61.75
N LYS A 720 -25.52 10.24 -60.94
CA LYS A 720 -24.09 10.09 -60.61
C LYS A 720 -23.80 8.91 -59.67
N LEU A 721 -24.77 8.46 -58.88
CA LEU A 721 -24.66 7.30 -58.00
C LEU A 721 -24.88 6.00 -58.79
N ASP A 722 -25.80 6.02 -59.75
CA ASP A 722 -26.03 4.94 -60.72
C ASP A 722 -24.83 4.76 -61.66
N LEU A 723 -24.35 5.86 -62.28
CA LEU A 723 -23.11 5.85 -63.07
C LEU A 723 -21.88 5.43 -62.25
N LYS A 724 -21.86 5.69 -60.93
CA LYS A 724 -20.81 5.17 -60.04
C LYS A 724 -20.98 3.66 -59.85
N ALA A 725 -22.19 3.13 -59.70
CA ALA A 725 -22.44 1.70 -59.60
C ALA A 725 -22.04 0.96 -60.89
N GLU A 726 -22.38 1.50 -62.07
CA GLU A 726 -21.90 0.99 -63.36
C GLU A 726 -20.38 1.01 -63.47
N ARG A 727 -19.74 2.13 -63.08
CA ARG A 727 -18.27 2.25 -63.08
C ARG A 727 -17.60 1.27 -62.12
N ASP A 728 -18.15 1.09 -60.93
CA ASP A 728 -17.61 0.18 -59.92
C ASP A 728 -17.80 -1.29 -60.37
N HIS A 729 -18.92 -1.63 -61.01
CA HIS A 729 -19.13 -2.93 -61.67
C HIS A 729 -18.15 -3.15 -62.84
N LEU A 730 -17.90 -2.13 -63.67
CA LEU A 730 -16.92 -2.22 -64.77
C LEU A 730 -15.49 -2.35 -64.25
N ILE A 731 -15.16 -1.70 -63.12
CA ILE A 731 -13.89 -1.88 -62.41
C ILE A 731 -13.76 -3.32 -61.89
N ASP A 732 -14.82 -3.92 -61.36
CA ASP A 732 -14.79 -5.30 -60.88
C ASP A 732 -14.72 -6.32 -62.04
N GLU A 733 -15.40 -6.07 -63.18
CA GLU A 733 -15.14 -6.82 -64.42
C GLU A 733 -13.69 -6.70 -64.89
N LEU A 734 -13.09 -5.49 -64.82
CA LEU A 734 -11.70 -5.28 -65.22
C LEU A 734 -10.72 -5.96 -64.25
N LYS A 735 -11.04 -6.05 -62.96
CA LYS A 735 -10.29 -6.88 -61.99
C LYS A 735 -10.42 -8.36 -62.32
N GLU A 736 -11.63 -8.84 -62.62
CA GLU A 736 -11.83 -10.26 -62.94
C GLU A 736 -11.11 -10.63 -64.25
N LYS A 737 -11.21 -9.79 -65.28
CA LYS A 737 -10.44 -9.92 -66.53
C LYS A 737 -8.94 -9.82 -66.27
N ALA A 738 -8.48 -8.95 -65.37
CA ALA A 738 -7.06 -8.90 -64.97
C ALA A 738 -6.60 -10.17 -64.24
N ILE A 739 -7.43 -10.76 -63.37
CA ILE A 739 -7.16 -12.04 -62.70
C ILE A 739 -7.12 -13.18 -63.73
N GLN A 740 -8.04 -13.21 -64.70
CA GLN A 740 -8.02 -14.16 -65.82
C GLN A 740 -6.75 -13.97 -66.68
N PHE A 741 -6.32 -12.72 -66.93
CA PHE A 741 -5.05 -12.43 -67.61
C PHE A 741 -3.82 -12.82 -66.77
N GLU A 742 -3.80 -12.65 -65.44
CA GLU A 742 -2.72 -13.15 -64.59
C GLU A 742 -2.65 -14.67 -64.58
N GLN A 743 -3.80 -15.37 -64.54
CA GLN A 743 -3.85 -16.82 -64.65
C GLN A 743 -3.35 -17.31 -66.03
N PHE A 744 -3.75 -16.63 -67.11
CA PHE A 744 -3.24 -16.87 -68.46
C PHE A 744 -1.74 -16.60 -68.58
N MET A 745 -1.24 -15.54 -67.95
CA MET A 745 0.18 -15.20 -67.93
C MET A 745 0.98 -16.21 -67.10
N ARG A 746 0.48 -16.69 -65.96
CA ARG A 746 1.12 -17.78 -65.18
C ARG A 746 1.13 -19.10 -65.97
N GLY A 747 0.03 -19.43 -66.64
CA GLY A 747 -0.06 -20.57 -67.55
C GLY A 747 0.99 -20.50 -68.66
N LYS A 748 1.12 -19.35 -69.33
CA LYS A 748 2.14 -19.11 -70.35
C LYS A 748 3.57 -19.00 -69.81
N SER A 749 3.77 -18.52 -68.58
CA SER A 749 5.11 -18.44 -67.97
C SER A 749 5.73 -19.82 -67.70
N THR A 750 4.94 -20.89 -67.84
CA THR A 750 5.41 -22.28 -67.73
C THR A 750 5.63 -22.93 -69.12
N SER A 751 5.55 -22.18 -70.23
CA SER A 751 5.76 -22.71 -71.59
C SER A 751 6.22 -21.63 -72.58
N HIS A 752 7.37 -21.87 -73.23
CA HIS A 752 8.10 -20.99 -74.18
C HIS A 752 9.00 -19.89 -73.58
N SER A 753 10.14 -20.32 -73.03
CA SER A 753 11.36 -19.50 -73.01
C SER A 753 12.10 -19.63 -74.36
N SER A 754 11.73 -18.84 -75.39
CA SER A 754 12.42 -18.88 -76.69
C SER A 754 12.26 -17.62 -77.56
N MET A 755 13.36 -16.87 -77.70
CA MET A 755 13.76 -16.01 -78.84
C MET A 755 12.91 -14.80 -79.32
N SER A 756 13.59 -13.66 -79.53
CA SER A 756 13.50 -12.69 -80.67
C SER A 756 12.13 -12.10 -81.13
N SER A 757 12.01 -10.89 -81.67
CA SER A 757 12.87 -9.68 -81.83
C SER A 757 12.08 -8.61 -82.61
N SER A 758 12.44 -7.32 -82.49
CA SER A 758 12.26 -6.24 -83.50
C SER A 758 10.86 -5.95 -84.14
N GLY A 759 10.52 -4.66 -84.32
CA GLY A 759 9.79 -4.23 -85.53
C GLY A 759 8.64 -3.22 -85.38
N ASN A 760 8.85 -2.05 -86.00
CA ASN A 760 7.91 -0.94 -86.27
C ASN A 760 6.55 -1.33 -86.90
N SER A 761 5.52 -0.46 -86.76
CA SER A 761 5.03 0.44 -87.85
C SER A 761 3.51 0.70 -87.90
N SER A 762 3.12 2.00 -87.98
CA SER A 762 1.87 2.53 -88.61
C SER A 762 0.50 2.08 -88.01
N THR A 763 -0.66 2.70 -88.24
CA THR A 763 -1.17 3.76 -89.17
C THR A 763 -2.02 4.80 -88.39
N LYS A 764 -1.84 6.13 -88.52
CA LYS A 764 -2.31 7.06 -89.60
C LYS A 764 -3.78 7.54 -89.48
N ASP A 765 -3.95 8.86 -89.49
CA ASP A 765 -5.13 9.69 -89.90
C ASP A 765 -6.48 9.46 -89.15
N SER A 766 -7.43 10.41 -89.07
CA SER A 766 -7.59 11.71 -89.74
C SER A 766 -8.34 12.73 -88.85
N ALA A 767 -8.27 14.02 -89.21
CA ALA A 767 -9.10 15.10 -88.64
C ALA A 767 -9.81 15.88 -89.76
N THR A 768 -10.99 16.44 -89.51
CA THR A 768 -11.68 17.29 -90.51
C THR A 768 -12.54 18.35 -89.84
N SER A 769 -12.44 19.59 -90.35
CA SER A 769 -13.24 20.76 -89.97
C SER A 769 -13.86 21.36 -91.24
N PRO A 770 -15.10 21.91 -91.21
CA PRO A 770 -15.79 22.39 -92.41
C PRO A 770 -15.18 23.68 -92.99
N ARG A 771 -15.46 23.93 -94.28
CA ARG A 771 -14.82 24.97 -95.12
C ARG A 771 -15.86 25.95 -95.71
N PRO A 772 -15.54 27.26 -95.85
CA PRO A 772 -16.48 28.26 -96.38
C PRO A 772 -16.31 28.63 -97.86
N GLN A 773 -17.28 29.42 -98.35
CA GLN A 773 -17.26 30.41 -99.46
C GLN A 773 -17.37 30.02 -100.96
N GLU A 774 -18.16 30.86 -101.66
CA GLU A 774 -18.08 31.30 -103.08
C GLU A 774 -18.22 30.33 -104.27
N LYS A 775 -19.36 30.39 -105.01
CA LYS A 775 -19.48 31.22 -106.26
C LYS A 775 -20.85 31.14 -106.99
N ARG A 776 -21.06 32.19 -107.81
CA ARG A 776 -22.08 32.46 -108.85
C ARG A 776 -22.72 31.24 -109.55
N GLN A 777 -24.04 31.27 -109.80
CA GLN A 777 -24.62 31.34 -111.16
C GLN A 777 -26.17 31.53 -111.22
N SER A 778 -26.58 32.66 -111.80
CA SER A 778 -27.73 32.92 -112.69
C SER A 778 -28.84 31.86 -112.92
N ARG A 779 -30.10 32.32 -112.82
CA ARG A 779 -31.15 32.06 -113.84
C ARG A 779 -32.27 33.11 -113.80
N ASP A 780 -32.26 34.05 -114.74
CA ASP A 780 -33.40 34.92 -115.04
C ASP A 780 -34.53 34.17 -115.76
N GLN A 781 -35.78 34.63 -115.61
CA GLN A 781 -36.84 34.37 -116.58
C GLN A 781 -37.95 35.44 -116.54
N SER A 782 -37.60 36.68 -116.86
CA SER A 782 -38.56 37.73 -117.21
C SER A 782 -38.96 37.60 -118.69
N VAL A 783 -40.27 37.68 -118.97
CA VAL A 783 -40.83 37.63 -120.34
C VAL A 783 -41.24 39.04 -120.74
N ASN A 784 -40.83 39.50 -121.94
CA ASN A 784 -41.16 40.83 -122.44
C ASN A 784 -41.17 40.87 -123.99
N THR A 785 -41.93 41.80 -124.57
CA THR A 785 -42.08 42.08 -126.04
C THR A 785 -42.77 40.95 -126.85
N SER A 786 -43.50 41.19 -127.97
CA SER A 786 -43.81 42.42 -128.70
C SER A 786 -45.16 42.35 -129.44
N SER A 787 -45.74 43.54 -129.67
CA SER A 787 -46.77 43.97 -130.64
C SER A 787 -46.86 43.25 -132.01
N GLU A 788 -48.08 43.17 -132.60
CA GLU A 788 -48.36 43.76 -133.94
C GLU A 788 -49.86 43.92 -134.37
N TYR A 789 -50.09 44.91 -135.26
CA TYR A 789 -51.23 45.26 -136.15
C TYR A 789 -52.64 45.74 -135.69
N HIS A 790 -52.98 46.97 -136.16
CA HIS A 790 -54.25 47.54 -136.68
C HIS A 790 -55.58 47.49 -135.85
N GLU A 791 -56.54 48.43 -135.95
CA GLU A 791 -56.71 49.69 -136.73
C GLU A 791 -57.44 50.78 -135.84
N PRO A 792 -57.77 52.02 -136.32
CA PRO A 792 -57.87 53.20 -135.43
C PRO A 792 -59.29 53.67 -134.97
N ASN A 793 -59.31 54.78 -134.21
CA ASN A 793 -60.45 55.67 -133.88
C ASN A 793 -61.38 55.38 -132.68
N GLU A 794 -60.85 54.91 -131.53
CA GLU A 794 -61.48 55.12 -130.20
C GLU A 794 -60.45 55.47 -129.08
N VAL A 795 -59.40 56.21 -129.42
CA VAL A 795 -58.17 56.23 -128.60
C VAL A 795 -58.27 57.04 -127.30
N GLU A 796 -58.83 58.25 -127.31
CA GLU A 796 -58.68 59.20 -126.19
C GLU A 796 -59.41 58.78 -124.91
N ASN A 797 -60.70 58.43 -125.01
CA ASN A 797 -61.48 57.98 -123.83
C ASN A 797 -60.94 56.66 -123.25
N ARG A 798 -60.49 55.73 -124.10
CA ARG A 798 -59.87 54.47 -123.64
C ARG A 798 -58.48 54.70 -123.02
N LYS A 799 -57.73 55.72 -123.45
CA LYS A 799 -56.43 56.08 -122.87
C LYS A 799 -56.59 56.68 -121.47
N ALA A 800 -57.51 57.63 -121.28
CA ALA A 800 -57.80 58.21 -119.96
C ALA A 800 -58.22 57.14 -118.94
N ALA A 801 -59.11 56.23 -119.32
CA ALA A 801 -59.53 55.12 -118.46
C ALA A 801 -58.36 54.20 -118.07
N ARG A 802 -57.49 53.81 -119.01
CA ARG A 802 -56.30 53.00 -118.74
C ARG A 802 -55.26 53.72 -117.88
N GLU A 803 -55.09 55.02 -118.04
CA GLU A 803 -54.18 55.81 -117.18
C GLU A 803 -54.72 55.98 -115.75
N GLN A 804 -56.04 56.01 -115.56
CA GLN A 804 -56.64 56.01 -114.23
C GLN A 804 -56.59 54.61 -113.59
N GLU A 805 -56.87 53.55 -114.36
CA GLU A 805 -56.73 52.16 -113.91
C GLU A 805 -55.29 51.83 -113.53
N ASN A 806 -54.30 52.23 -114.34
CA ASN A 806 -52.89 52.04 -114.03
C ASN A 806 -52.46 52.82 -112.79
N ARG A 807 -52.96 54.05 -112.57
CA ARG A 807 -52.71 54.81 -111.33
C ARG A 807 -53.27 54.07 -110.10
N ILE A 808 -54.49 53.55 -110.18
CA ILE A 808 -55.10 52.77 -109.08
C ILE A 808 -54.35 51.46 -108.85
N ARG A 809 -53.94 50.74 -109.91
CA ARG A 809 -53.10 49.53 -109.81
C ARG A 809 -51.73 49.83 -109.19
N GLU A 810 -51.10 50.94 -109.56
CA GLU A 810 -49.81 51.37 -109.02
C GLU A 810 -49.92 51.87 -107.57
N GLU A 811 -51.02 52.52 -107.19
CA GLU A 811 -51.31 52.89 -105.80
C GLU A 811 -51.59 51.68 -104.91
N MET A 812 -52.36 50.69 -105.39
CA MET A 812 -52.50 49.41 -104.70
C MET A 812 -51.17 48.66 -104.60
N ALA A 813 -50.35 48.65 -105.66
CA ALA A 813 -49.02 48.03 -105.63
C ALA A 813 -48.08 48.74 -104.65
N ARG A 814 -48.12 50.08 -104.57
CA ARG A 814 -47.38 50.89 -103.59
C ARG A 814 -47.87 50.63 -102.16
N ALA A 815 -49.18 50.48 -101.95
CA ALA A 815 -49.76 50.13 -100.66
C ALA A 815 -49.34 48.73 -100.19
N PHE A 816 -49.52 47.70 -101.04
CA PHE A 816 -49.08 46.34 -100.72
C PHE A 816 -47.56 46.23 -100.55
N ALA A 817 -46.75 46.96 -101.34
CA ALA A 817 -45.31 47.01 -101.14
C ALA A 817 -44.92 47.66 -99.80
N ALA A 818 -45.67 48.68 -99.35
CA ALA A 818 -45.46 49.28 -98.03
C ALA A 818 -45.88 48.32 -96.89
N GLU A 819 -47.01 47.62 -97.02
CA GLU A 819 -47.44 46.61 -96.03
C GLU A 819 -46.47 45.43 -95.96
N ILE A 820 -46.05 44.89 -97.11
CA ILE A 820 -45.03 43.83 -97.19
C ILE A 820 -43.73 44.30 -96.55
N LYS A 821 -43.27 45.53 -96.83
CA LYS A 821 -42.07 46.09 -96.20
C LYS A 821 -42.21 46.22 -94.68
N VAL A 822 -43.36 46.66 -94.17
CA VAL A 822 -43.65 46.72 -92.71
C VAL A 822 -43.68 45.32 -92.09
N ILE A 823 -44.17 44.31 -92.82
CA ILE A 823 -44.14 42.90 -92.40
C ILE A 823 -42.70 42.36 -92.40
N GLU A 824 -41.90 42.64 -93.42
CA GLU A 824 -40.47 42.30 -93.47
C GLU A 824 -39.68 42.97 -92.34
N GLU A 825 -39.92 44.25 -92.05
CA GLU A 825 -39.24 44.98 -90.98
C GLU A 825 -39.61 44.39 -89.61
N LYS A 826 -40.89 44.03 -89.39
CA LYS A 826 -41.31 43.27 -88.19
C LYS A 826 -40.64 41.90 -88.08
N PHE A 827 -40.51 41.14 -89.17
CA PHE A 827 -39.81 39.86 -89.15
C PHE A 827 -38.29 40.02 -88.93
N LYS A 828 -37.65 41.06 -89.51
CA LYS A 828 -36.24 41.38 -89.27
C LYS A 828 -36.00 41.77 -87.81
N GLU A 829 -36.87 42.60 -87.22
CA GLU A 829 -36.83 42.91 -85.78
C GLU A 829 -37.00 41.65 -84.91
N GLN A 830 -37.97 40.80 -85.22
CA GLN A 830 -38.18 39.55 -84.47
C GLN A 830 -36.96 38.63 -84.59
N TYR A 831 -36.38 38.49 -85.79
CA TYR A 831 -35.16 37.71 -86.02
C TYR A 831 -33.99 38.24 -85.20
N ILE A 832 -33.75 39.56 -85.21
CA ILE A 832 -32.69 40.19 -84.40
C ILE A 832 -32.91 39.95 -82.90
N LYS A 833 -34.16 40.05 -82.42
CA LYS A 833 -34.52 39.76 -81.02
C LYS A 833 -34.30 38.28 -80.66
N PHE A 834 -34.61 37.34 -81.57
CA PHE A 834 -34.28 35.92 -81.38
C PHE A 834 -32.77 35.66 -81.38
N GLU A 835 -32.01 36.30 -82.27
CA GLU A 835 -30.56 36.16 -82.35
C GLU A 835 -29.86 36.73 -81.09
N GLN A 836 -30.33 37.88 -80.61
CA GLN A 836 -29.92 38.47 -79.31
C GLN A 836 -30.19 37.50 -78.15
N ASN A 837 -31.44 37.03 -77.99
CA ASN A 837 -31.80 36.05 -76.95
C ASN A 837 -30.92 34.79 -77.02
N ILE A 838 -30.60 34.29 -78.22
CA ILE A 838 -29.71 33.13 -78.42
C ILE A 838 -28.26 33.45 -77.98
N THR A 839 -27.76 34.67 -78.21
CA THR A 839 -26.44 35.07 -77.70
C THR A 839 -26.40 35.26 -76.19
N GLU A 840 -27.47 35.79 -75.58
CA GLU A 840 -27.58 35.94 -74.13
C GLU A 840 -27.66 34.58 -73.44
N LEU A 841 -28.54 33.67 -73.90
CA LEU A 841 -28.63 32.29 -73.40
C LEU A 841 -27.30 31.52 -73.52
N LYS A 842 -26.53 31.74 -74.60
CA LYS A 842 -25.18 31.15 -74.74
C LYS A 842 -24.20 31.70 -73.71
N LYS A 843 -24.29 32.99 -73.37
CA LYS A 843 -23.46 33.62 -72.36
C LYS A 843 -23.84 33.12 -70.96
N GLU A 844 -25.12 33.10 -70.61
CA GLU A 844 -25.62 32.57 -69.33
C GLU A 844 -25.19 31.12 -69.12
N LEU A 845 -25.28 30.28 -70.16
CA LEU A 845 -24.81 28.89 -70.14
C LEU A 845 -23.30 28.81 -69.88
N HIS A 846 -22.50 29.67 -70.51
CA HIS A 846 -21.05 29.71 -70.30
C HIS A 846 -20.68 30.16 -68.88
N ASP A 847 -21.32 31.23 -68.39
CA ASP A 847 -21.10 31.76 -67.04
C ASP A 847 -21.50 30.73 -65.96
N ARG A 848 -22.62 30.01 -66.15
CA ARG A 848 -23.05 28.93 -65.24
C ARG A 848 -22.13 27.69 -65.31
N VAL A 849 -21.55 27.37 -66.47
CA VAL A 849 -20.49 26.33 -66.59
C VAL A 849 -19.22 26.76 -65.85
N ASN A 850 -18.80 28.01 -65.95
CA ASN A 850 -17.65 28.54 -65.22
C ASN A 850 -17.87 28.52 -63.70
N GLU A 851 -19.08 28.87 -63.22
CA GLU A 851 -19.46 28.74 -61.82
C GLU A 851 -19.39 27.28 -61.34
N LEU A 852 -19.94 26.32 -62.11
CA LEU A 852 -19.89 24.90 -61.78
C LEU A 852 -18.44 24.36 -61.73
N LEU A 853 -17.54 24.84 -62.60
CA LEU A 853 -16.11 24.51 -62.55
C LEU A 853 -15.41 25.06 -61.31
N LEU A 854 -15.77 26.27 -60.85
CA LEU A 854 -15.28 26.83 -59.59
C LEU A 854 -15.81 26.04 -58.38
N ARG A 855 -17.11 25.75 -58.34
CA ARG A 855 -17.72 24.91 -57.29
C ARG A 855 -17.12 23.51 -57.23
N ASN A 856 -16.79 22.88 -58.37
CA ASN A 856 -16.13 21.58 -58.35
C ASN A 856 -14.70 21.65 -57.76
N LYS A 857 -13.95 22.73 -58.03
CA LYS A 857 -12.63 22.96 -57.40
C LYS A 857 -12.75 23.20 -55.89
N GLU A 858 -13.73 23.97 -55.44
CA GLU A 858 -14.03 24.13 -54.00
C GLU A 858 -14.32 22.78 -53.33
N ILE A 859 -15.14 21.95 -53.97
CA ILE A 859 -15.46 20.59 -53.49
C ILE A 859 -14.22 19.69 -53.46
N GLU A 860 -13.29 19.80 -54.41
CA GLU A 860 -12.03 19.05 -54.41
C GLU A 860 -11.08 19.49 -53.29
N VAL A 861 -10.96 20.81 -53.04
CA VAL A 861 -10.19 21.34 -51.89
C VAL A 861 -10.81 20.90 -50.57
N LEU A 862 -12.13 20.92 -50.43
CA LEU A 862 -12.83 20.45 -49.24
C LEU A 862 -12.66 18.94 -49.04
N LYS A 863 -12.71 18.11 -50.10
CA LYS A 863 -12.40 16.68 -50.03
C LYS A 863 -10.97 16.44 -49.51
N TYR A 864 -9.98 17.16 -50.06
CA TYR A 864 -8.59 17.03 -49.64
C TYR A 864 -8.38 17.43 -48.18
N ALA A 865 -9.00 18.52 -47.73
CA ALA A 865 -8.99 18.94 -46.33
C ALA A 865 -9.62 17.89 -45.40
N ILE A 866 -10.79 17.35 -45.76
CA ILE A 866 -11.48 16.31 -44.98
C ILE A 866 -10.64 15.01 -44.88
N VAL A 867 -9.95 14.62 -45.95
CA VAL A 867 -9.02 13.47 -45.91
C VAL A 867 -7.83 13.78 -44.99
N THR A 868 -7.20 14.94 -45.15
CA THR A 868 -6.04 15.35 -44.33
C THR A 868 -6.38 15.41 -42.82
N GLU A 869 -7.55 15.93 -42.44
CA GLU A 869 -7.98 15.95 -41.04
C GLU A 869 -8.36 14.56 -40.50
N ARG A 870 -8.88 13.66 -41.35
CA ARG A 870 -9.10 12.24 -40.98
C ARG A 870 -7.77 11.50 -40.76
N GLU A 871 -6.76 11.76 -41.57
CA GLU A 871 -5.42 11.20 -41.41
C GLU A 871 -4.77 11.69 -40.10
N LYS A 872 -4.81 13.00 -39.83
CA LYS A 872 -4.37 13.58 -38.54
C LYS A 872 -5.11 12.95 -37.34
N MET A 873 -6.44 12.83 -37.42
CA MET A 873 -7.22 12.23 -36.33
C MET A 873 -6.88 10.76 -36.13
N THR A 874 -6.61 10.01 -37.22
CA THR A 874 -6.15 8.62 -37.16
C THR A 874 -4.76 8.51 -36.53
N GLU A 875 -3.84 9.43 -36.85
CA GLU A 875 -2.51 9.51 -36.24
C GLU A 875 -2.58 9.86 -34.73
N ILE A 876 -3.49 10.76 -34.34
CA ILE A 876 -3.75 11.10 -32.93
C ILE A 876 -4.31 9.90 -32.17
N LEU A 877 -5.26 9.17 -32.75
CA LEU A 877 -5.81 7.94 -32.15
C LEU A 877 -4.74 6.85 -32.03
N ALA A 878 -3.93 6.61 -33.07
CA ALA A 878 -2.82 5.66 -33.02
C ALA A 878 -1.77 6.03 -31.94
N LYS A 879 -1.45 7.32 -31.77
CA LYS A 879 -0.60 7.81 -30.68
C LYS A 879 -1.24 7.60 -29.31
N LYS A 880 -2.57 7.72 -29.18
CA LYS A 880 -3.28 7.47 -27.92
C LYS A 880 -3.38 5.98 -27.57
N ASP A 881 -3.54 5.10 -28.56
CA ASP A 881 -3.47 3.66 -28.36
C ASP A 881 -2.06 3.22 -27.94
N GLU A 882 -1.01 3.81 -28.54
CA GLU A 882 0.39 3.58 -28.16
C GLU A 882 0.72 4.13 -26.76
N ASP A 883 0.25 5.34 -26.41
CA ASP A 883 0.33 5.87 -25.04
C ASP A 883 -0.35 4.93 -24.03
N ALA A 884 -1.53 4.41 -24.37
CA ALA A 884 -2.28 3.48 -23.51
C ALA A 884 -1.56 2.15 -23.33
N ARG A 885 -0.99 1.57 -24.40
CA ARG A 885 -0.14 0.36 -24.32
C ARG A 885 1.06 0.60 -23.40
N ARG A 886 1.79 1.70 -23.58
CA ARG A 886 2.92 2.08 -22.71
C ARG A 886 2.54 2.27 -21.25
N LEU A 887 1.31 2.69 -20.95
CA LEU A 887 0.79 2.75 -19.58
C LEU A 887 0.50 1.36 -19.02
N PHE A 888 -0.10 0.46 -19.81
CA PHE A 888 -0.29 -0.94 -19.42
C PHE A 888 1.04 -1.69 -19.23
N ASP A 889 2.03 -1.49 -20.10
CA ASP A 889 3.35 -2.10 -19.98
C ASP A 889 4.07 -1.64 -18.70
N LYS A 890 4.04 -0.33 -18.41
CA LYS A 890 4.55 0.22 -17.14
C LYS A 890 3.80 -0.34 -15.93
N GLN A 891 2.47 -0.47 -16.00
CA GLN A 891 1.69 -1.07 -14.93
C GLN A 891 2.05 -2.55 -14.74
N ALA A 892 2.26 -3.31 -15.81
CA ALA A 892 2.71 -4.70 -15.76
C ALA A 892 4.12 -4.83 -15.18
N GLU A 893 5.05 -3.93 -15.53
CA GLU A 893 6.41 -3.88 -14.96
C GLU A 893 6.39 -3.56 -13.46
N VAL A 894 5.57 -2.60 -13.03
CA VAL A 894 5.37 -2.27 -11.60
C VAL A 894 4.74 -3.44 -10.85
N MET A 895 3.72 -4.10 -11.41
CA MET A 895 3.13 -5.32 -10.83
C MET A 895 4.13 -6.48 -10.77
N LYS A 896 5.07 -6.59 -11.72
CA LYS A 896 6.16 -7.57 -11.69
C LYS A 896 7.18 -7.26 -10.58
N LYS A 897 7.50 -5.98 -10.35
CA LYS A 897 8.36 -5.54 -9.23
C LYS A 897 7.71 -5.86 -7.89
N TYR A 898 6.46 -5.47 -7.67
CA TYR A 898 5.74 -5.82 -6.43
C TYR A 898 5.61 -7.33 -6.20
N LYS A 899 5.41 -8.14 -7.25
CA LYS A 899 5.46 -9.61 -7.11
C LYS A 899 6.85 -10.10 -6.66
N SER A 900 7.92 -9.62 -7.28
CA SER A 900 9.29 -9.98 -6.88
C SER A 900 9.65 -9.51 -5.48
N GLU A 901 9.17 -8.34 -5.06
CA GLU A 901 9.35 -7.81 -3.70
C GLU A 901 8.59 -8.66 -2.67
N LEU A 902 7.34 -9.03 -2.97
CA LEU A 902 6.53 -9.92 -2.14
C LEU A 902 7.16 -11.31 -2.02
N GLU A 903 7.66 -11.90 -3.12
CA GLU A 903 8.39 -13.17 -3.09
C GLU A 903 9.67 -13.06 -2.25
N ASN A 904 10.46 -12.00 -2.42
CA ASN A 904 11.69 -11.80 -1.66
C ASN A 904 11.40 -11.60 -0.16
N ALA A 905 10.33 -10.87 0.19
CA ALA A 905 9.86 -10.73 1.56
C ALA A 905 9.39 -12.08 2.12
N HIS A 906 8.67 -12.89 1.36
CA HIS A 906 8.20 -14.20 1.79
C HIS A 906 9.36 -15.18 2.03
N ARG A 907 10.36 -15.22 1.13
CA ARG A 907 11.61 -15.97 1.33
C ARG A 907 12.39 -15.47 2.57
N LYS A 908 12.38 -14.16 2.83
CA LYS A 908 13.03 -13.58 4.03
C LYS A 908 12.29 -13.95 5.31
N VAL A 909 10.96 -14.01 5.30
CA VAL A 909 10.14 -14.53 6.42
C VAL A 909 10.48 -16.00 6.67
N GLN A 910 10.42 -16.85 5.66
CA GLN A 910 10.77 -18.29 5.78
C GLN A 910 12.19 -18.51 6.34
N PHE A 911 13.17 -17.71 5.92
CA PHE A 911 14.54 -17.74 6.45
C PHE A 911 14.65 -17.28 7.92
N LEU A 912 13.83 -16.33 8.34
CA LEU A 912 13.76 -15.90 9.74
C LEU A 912 13.00 -16.92 10.60
N GLU A 913 11.93 -17.53 10.09
CA GLU A 913 11.20 -18.62 10.73
C GLU A 913 12.09 -19.85 10.93
N GLY A 914 12.93 -20.20 9.95
CA GLY A 914 13.94 -21.26 10.06
C GLY A 914 14.97 -20.99 11.16
N GLN A 915 15.54 -19.78 11.21
CA GLN A 915 16.42 -19.39 12.33
C GLN A 915 15.69 -19.38 13.68
N LEU A 916 14.43 -18.96 13.73
CA LEU A 916 13.64 -18.96 14.97
C LEU A 916 13.37 -20.41 15.43
N HIS A 917 13.19 -21.35 14.50
CA HIS A 917 13.10 -22.77 14.78
C HIS A 917 14.42 -23.33 15.33
N GLU A 918 15.55 -23.10 14.63
CA GLU A 918 16.89 -23.50 15.06
C GLU A 918 17.23 -22.95 16.47
N LYS A 919 16.89 -21.69 16.75
CA LYS A 919 17.08 -21.09 18.09
C LYS A 919 16.15 -21.68 19.15
N ARG A 920 14.94 -22.14 18.80
CA ARG A 920 14.07 -22.89 19.73
C ARG A 920 14.64 -24.28 20.01
N GLU A 921 15.18 -24.97 19.01
CA GLU A 921 15.83 -26.28 19.19
C GLU A 921 17.10 -26.17 20.04
N LEU A 922 17.94 -25.16 19.81
CA LEU A 922 19.11 -24.87 20.65
C LEU A 922 18.71 -24.57 22.10
N ILE A 923 17.73 -23.70 22.35
CA ILE A 923 17.22 -23.40 23.69
C ILE A 923 16.62 -24.66 24.36
N GLN A 924 15.99 -25.54 23.59
CA GLN A 924 15.44 -26.80 24.10
C GLN A 924 16.57 -27.79 24.46
N ALA A 925 17.61 -27.93 23.65
CA ALA A 925 18.79 -28.73 23.95
C ALA A 925 19.57 -28.19 25.16
N GLU A 926 19.70 -26.87 25.30
CA GLU A 926 20.27 -26.21 26.48
C GLU A 926 19.44 -26.51 27.75
N ARG A 927 18.11 -26.45 27.66
CA ARG A 927 17.21 -26.83 28.78
C ARG A 927 17.36 -28.29 29.17
N GLU A 928 17.41 -29.22 28.22
CA GLU A 928 17.60 -30.65 28.50
C GLU A 928 19.00 -30.95 29.06
N SER A 929 20.02 -30.20 28.65
CA SER A 929 21.37 -30.26 29.23
C SER A 929 21.37 -29.72 30.67
N MET A 930 20.72 -28.59 30.90
CA MET A 930 20.58 -27.99 32.23
C MET A 930 19.75 -28.88 33.17
N GLU A 931 18.70 -29.54 32.68
CA GLU A 931 17.91 -30.49 33.48
C GLU A 931 18.73 -31.72 33.90
N LYS A 932 19.60 -32.24 33.02
CA LYS A 932 20.56 -33.30 33.36
C LYS A 932 21.56 -32.83 34.42
N LEU A 933 22.12 -31.63 34.27
CA LEU A 933 23.04 -31.05 35.24
C LEU A 933 22.37 -30.80 36.61
N ILE A 934 21.12 -30.30 36.62
CA ILE A 934 20.33 -30.13 37.85
C ILE A 934 20.12 -31.49 38.54
N LYS A 935 19.76 -32.54 37.80
CA LYS A 935 19.61 -33.90 38.35
C LYS A 935 20.90 -34.39 38.99
N GLN A 936 22.02 -34.32 38.26
CA GLN A 936 23.34 -34.68 38.79
C GLN A 936 23.68 -33.89 40.07
N VAL A 937 23.51 -32.56 40.07
CA VAL A 937 23.78 -31.73 41.25
C VAL A 937 22.84 -32.05 42.42
N THR A 938 21.58 -32.46 42.18
CA THR A 938 20.69 -32.94 43.25
C THR A 938 21.07 -34.31 43.78
N GLU A 939 21.58 -35.20 42.94
CA GLU A 939 22.09 -36.52 43.34
C GLU A 939 23.39 -36.39 44.14
N GLU A 940 24.34 -35.57 43.68
CA GLU A 940 25.56 -35.21 44.42
C GLU A 940 25.23 -34.58 45.78
N ARG A 941 24.32 -33.58 45.83
CA ARG A 941 23.87 -32.98 47.09
C ARG A 941 23.22 -33.99 48.03
N LYS A 942 22.49 -34.97 47.50
CA LYS A 942 21.90 -36.06 48.29
C LYS A 942 23.00 -36.94 48.88
N LEU A 943 23.99 -37.36 48.09
CA LEU A 943 25.12 -38.16 48.54
C LEU A 943 25.98 -37.44 49.59
N TYR A 944 26.25 -36.14 49.39
CA TYR A 944 26.94 -35.32 50.40
C TYR A 944 26.17 -35.25 51.71
N LYS A 945 24.84 -35.09 51.66
CA LYS A 945 24.01 -35.10 52.86
C LYS A 945 23.97 -36.48 53.54
N GLU A 946 23.87 -37.57 52.78
CA GLU A 946 23.92 -38.94 53.32
C GLU A 946 25.27 -39.19 54.03
N HIS A 947 26.38 -38.68 53.47
CA HIS A 947 27.69 -38.71 54.12
C HIS A 947 27.80 -37.79 55.35
N GLU A 948 27.16 -36.62 55.34
CA GLU A 948 27.07 -35.71 56.49
C GLU A 948 26.27 -36.33 57.65
N ASP A 949 25.10 -36.90 57.37
CA ASP A 949 24.26 -37.61 58.32
C ASP A 949 25.00 -38.84 58.90
N GLU A 950 25.75 -39.59 58.07
CA GLU A 950 26.66 -40.66 58.52
C GLU A 950 27.77 -40.16 59.46
N LEU A 951 28.40 -39.02 59.13
CA LEU A 951 29.49 -38.46 59.93
C LEU A 951 28.97 -37.92 61.28
N ILE A 952 27.80 -37.29 61.27
CA ILE A 952 27.07 -36.87 62.48
C ILE A 952 26.69 -38.08 63.33
N ALA A 953 26.28 -39.21 62.73
CA ALA A 953 26.02 -40.44 63.46
C ALA A 953 27.28 -41.00 64.15
N LYS A 954 28.41 -41.05 63.43
CA LYS A 954 29.71 -41.50 63.96
C LYS A 954 30.21 -40.59 65.10
N PHE A 955 30.04 -39.28 64.97
CA PHE A 955 30.36 -38.33 66.06
C PHE A 955 29.48 -38.55 67.30
N LYS A 956 28.16 -38.75 67.13
CA LYS A 956 27.25 -39.05 68.25
C LYS A 956 27.59 -40.37 68.92
N GLU A 957 27.93 -41.41 68.15
CA GLU A 957 28.37 -42.70 68.69
C GLU A 957 29.61 -42.54 69.58
N MET A 958 30.65 -41.89 69.04
CA MET A 958 31.89 -41.55 69.75
C MET A 958 31.65 -40.67 71.00
N GLU A 959 30.73 -39.71 70.93
CA GLU A 959 30.31 -38.90 72.07
C GLU A 959 29.65 -39.77 73.16
N THR A 960 28.79 -40.74 72.81
CA THR A 960 28.25 -41.68 73.81
C THR A 960 29.32 -42.59 74.41
N GLU A 961 30.33 -43.03 73.63
CA GLU A 961 31.44 -43.81 74.17
C GLU A 961 32.33 -43.00 75.11
N TYR A 962 32.64 -41.76 74.73
CA TYR A 962 33.38 -40.84 75.57
C TYR A 962 32.63 -40.52 76.88
N ASN A 963 31.32 -40.27 76.81
CA ASN A 963 30.50 -40.04 78.00
C ASN A 963 30.44 -41.27 78.91
N LYS A 964 30.23 -42.50 78.38
CA LYS A 964 30.33 -43.75 79.17
C LYS A 964 31.71 -43.92 79.82
N SER A 965 32.78 -43.55 79.12
CA SER A 965 34.15 -43.59 79.65
C SER A 965 34.37 -42.59 80.77
N LEU A 966 33.83 -41.36 80.62
CA LEU A 966 33.87 -40.29 81.61
C LEU A 966 33.02 -40.62 82.84
N GLU A 967 31.86 -41.24 82.66
CA GLU A 967 31.03 -41.80 83.74
C GLU A 967 31.80 -42.87 84.52
N MET A 968 32.35 -43.90 83.84
CA MET A 968 33.18 -44.93 84.49
C MET A 968 34.41 -44.35 85.22
N MET A 969 35.02 -43.29 84.67
CA MET A 969 36.15 -42.60 85.32
C MET A 969 35.66 -41.83 86.56
N THR A 970 34.50 -41.18 86.47
CA THR A 970 33.85 -40.46 87.58
C THR A 970 33.41 -41.40 88.70
N GLU A 971 32.88 -42.59 88.38
CA GLU A 971 32.59 -43.66 89.34
C GLU A 971 33.87 -44.15 90.05
N LYS A 972 34.93 -44.44 89.29
CA LYS A 972 36.24 -44.83 89.85
C LYS A 972 36.80 -43.74 90.77
N TYR A 973 36.76 -42.48 90.34
CA TYR A 973 37.16 -41.33 91.15
C TYR A 973 36.32 -41.21 92.43
N ASN A 974 34.99 -41.33 92.35
CA ASN A 974 34.12 -41.30 93.51
C ASN A 974 34.35 -42.49 94.47
N SER A 975 34.65 -43.67 93.95
CA SER A 975 35.03 -44.86 94.73
C SER A 975 36.37 -44.67 95.45
N VAL A 976 37.39 -44.15 94.76
CA VAL A 976 38.70 -43.79 95.34
C VAL A 976 38.54 -42.67 96.37
N LYS A 977 37.75 -41.63 96.09
CA LYS A 977 37.43 -40.52 97.01
C LYS A 977 36.73 -41.02 98.27
N LYS A 978 35.74 -41.92 98.14
CA LYS A 978 35.08 -42.58 99.28
C LYS A 978 36.05 -43.42 100.11
N THR A 979 36.95 -44.14 99.44
CA THR A 979 38.01 -44.94 100.08
C THR A 979 39.02 -44.05 100.82
N ALA A 980 39.46 -42.94 100.22
CA ALA A 980 40.34 -41.95 100.84
C ALA A 980 39.67 -41.25 102.04
N LEU A 981 38.37 -40.92 101.95
CA LEU A 981 37.59 -40.40 103.08
C LEU A 981 37.47 -41.41 104.22
N ASN A 982 37.28 -42.71 103.92
CA ASN A 982 37.30 -43.76 104.92
C ASN A 982 38.67 -43.89 105.59
N TYR A 983 39.78 -43.83 104.83
CA TYR A 983 41.13 -43.83 105.40
C TYR A 983 41.43 -42.58 106.24
N LYS A 984 40.99 -41.39 105.79
CA LYS A 984 41.09 -40.14 106.56
C LYS A 984 40.36 -40.27 107.89
N LYS A 985 39.10 -40.72 107.87
CA LYS A 985 38.33 -40.96 109.09
C LYS A 985 39.00 -42.00 110.00
N TYR A 986 39.49 -43.11 109.45
CA TYR A 986 40.21 -44.12 110.24
C TYR A 986 41.49 -43.57 110.88
N ALA A 987 42.21 -42.68 110.19
CA ALA A 987 43.36 -41.97 110.75
C ALA A 987 42.94 -41.00 111.86
N GLU A 988 41.87 -40.23 111.68
CA GLU A 988 41.30 -39.32 112.70
C GLU A 988 40.78 -40.07 113.94
N ASP A 989 40.05 -41.17 113.75
CA ASP A 989 39.58 -42.05 114.82
C ASP A 989 40.77 -42.67 115.60
N LYS A 990 41.85 -43.04 114.89
CA LYS A 990 43.09 -43.56 115.49
C LYS A 990 43.89 -42.47 116.21
N GLU A 991 43.95 -41.25 115.68
CA GLU A 991 44.57 -40.10 116.34
C GLU A 991 43.82 -39.75 117.63
N GLN A 992 42.49 -39.70 117.59
CA GLN A 992 41.66 -39.54 118.79
C GLN A 992 41.89 -40.65 119.81
N HIS A 993 42.09 -41.90 119.38
CA HIS A 993 42.47 -42.99 120.28
C HIS A 993 43.85 -42.76 120.91
N MET A 994 44.85 -42.35 120.12
CA MET A 994 46.20 -42.04 120.62
C MET A 994 46.19 -40.86 121.60
N LEU A 995 45.38 -39.82 121.36
CA LEU A 995 45.19 -38.69 122.28
C LEU A 995 44.53 -39.14 123.59
N LYS A 996 43.47 -39.96 123.53
CA LYS A 996 42.80 -40.51 124.72
C LYS A 996 43.74 -41.39 125.56
N GLU A 997 44.56 -42.22 124.92
CA GLU A 997 45.59 -43.00 125.63
C GLU A 997 46.74 -42.13 126.16
N TYR A 998 47.12 -41.06 125.46
CA TYR A 998 48.11 -40.09 125.96
C TYR A 998 47.61 -39.37 127.21
N ASP A 999 46.38 -38.85 127.20
CA ASP A 999 45.78 -38.22 128.39
C ASP A 999 45.58 -39.23 129.53
N ARG A 1000 45.17 -40.47 129.23
CA ARG A 1000 45.11 -41.56 130.22
C ARG A 1000 46.48 -41.88 130.86
N ILE A 1001 47.55 -41.92 130.06
CA ILE A 1001 48.93 -42.13 130.55
C ILE A 1001 49.38 -40.93 131.38
N LYS A 1002 49.12 -39.70 130.92
CA LYS A 1002 49.41 -38.43 131.60
C LYS A 1002 48.69 -38.32 132.94
N ASP A 1003 47.41 -38.69 133.03
CA ASP A 1003 46.66 -38.71 134.29
C ASP A 1003 47.09 -39.85 135.21
N GLY A 1004 47.52 -40.99 134.66
CA GLY A 1004 48.23 -42.03 135.41
C GLY A 1004 49.54 -41.52 136.02
N TYR A 1005 50.34 -40.79 135.25
CA TYR A 1005 51.57 -40.13 135.70
C TYR A 1005 51.30 -39.05 136.75
N ASN A 1006 50.32 -38.17 136.53
CA ASN A 1006 49.89 -37.15 137.48
C ASN A 1006 49.43 -37.78 138.79
N THR A 1007 48.64 -38.87 138.72
CA THR A 1007 48.19 -39.62 139.90
C THR A 1007 49.35 -40.29 140.64
N ALA A 1008 50.35 -40.81 139.92
CA ALA A 1008 51.57 -41.35 140.52
C ALA A 1008 52.42 -40.24 141.17
N LEU A 1009 52.57 -39.09 140.51
CA LEU A 1009 53.27 -37.92 141.03
C LEU A 1009 52.61 -37.39 142.30
N LEU A 1010 51.28 -37.28 142.32
CA LEU A 1010 50.50 -36.86 143.49
C LEU A 1010 50.66 -37.85 144.65
N LYS A 1011 50.71 -39.16 144.38
CA LYS A 1011 51.01 -40.20 145.39
C LYS A 1011 52.44 -40.09 145.93
N VAL A 1012 53.42 -39.71 145.10
CA VAL A 1012 54.81 -39.45 145.54
C VAL A 1012 54.89 -38.16 146.37
N GLN A 1013 54.23 -37.08 145.94
CA GLN A 1013 54.13 -35.82 146.69
C GLN A 1013 53.44 -36.01 148.04
N ASN A 1014 52.34 -36.76 148.09
CA ASN A 1014 51.65 -37.08 149.35
C ASN A 1014 52.54 -37.92 150.28
N ARG A 1015 53.22 -38.97 149.78
CA ARG A 1015 54.20 -39.74 150.57
C ARG A 1015 55.36 -38.89 151.07
N MET A 1016 55.85 -37.94 150.26
CA MET A 1016 56.89 -36.99 150.67
C MET A 1016 56.37 -36.02 151.74
N LYS A 1017 55.13 -35.56 151.63
CA LYS A 1017 54.46 -34.72 152.63
C LYS A 1017 54.21 -35.48 153.94
N GLU A 1018 53.75 -36.73 153.87
CA GLU A 1018 53.61 -37.65 155.01
C GLU A 1018 54.96 -37.91 155.70
N ALA A 1019 56.03 -38.13 154.93
CA ALA A 1019 57.38 -38.31 155.45
C ALA A 1019 57.95 -37.02 156.09
N LEU A 1020 57.67 -35.85 155.51
CA LEU A 1020 58.01 -34.56 156.11
C LEU A 1020 57.23 -34.32 157.40
N GLU A 1021 55.91 -34.53 157.42
CA GLU A 1021 55.06 -34.42 158.62
C GLU A 1021 55.39 -35.48 159.69
N SER A 1022 55.95 -36.62 159.30
CA SER A 1022 56.51 -37.62 160.21
C SER A 1022 57.83 -37.14 160.82
N LYS A 1023 58.75 -36.60 160.01
CA LYS A 1023 59.99 -35.98 160.51
C LYS A 1023 59.70 -34.77 161.41
N ASP A 1024 58.73 -33.93 161.05
CA ASP A 1024 58.35 -32.75 161.83
C ASP A 1024 57.80 -33.13 163.20
N ARG A 1025 56.98 -34.19 163.27
CA ARG A 1025 56.55 -34.81 164.53
C ARG A 1025 57.73 -35.39 165.32
N SER A 1026 58.63 -36.13 164.67
CA SER A 1026 59.83 -36.67 165.31
C SER A 1026 60.77 -35.59 165.85
N MET A 1027 60.92 -34.44 165.16
CA MET A 1027 61.71 -33.31 165.63
C MET A 1027 61.02 -32.60 166.81
N LYS A 1028 59.69 -32.44 166.77
CA LYS A 1028 58.90 -31.90 167.91
C LYS A 1028 58.99 -32.81 169.15
N GLU A 1029 58.97 -34.13 168.98
CA GLU A 1029 59.25 -35.07 170.08
C GLU A 1029 60.69 -34.99 170.59
N GLN A 1030 61.68 -34.83 169.71
CA GLN A 1030 63.08 -34.66 170.12
C GLN A 1030 63.29 -33.35 170.89
N ILE A 1031 62.68 -32.25 170.45
CA ILE A 1031 62.68 -30.96 171.16
C ILE A 1031 62.04 -31.13 172.53
N SER A 1032 60.86 -31.75 172.63
CA SER A 1032 60.18 -31.97 173.91
C SER A 1032 60.97 -32.89 174.87
N LYS A 1033 61.71 -33.88 174.34
CA LYS A 1033 62.66 -34.70 175.11
C LYS A 1033 63.86 -33.88 175.61
N VAL A 1034 64.43 -33.01 174.78
CA VAL A 1034 65.52 -32.10 175.18
C VAL A 1034 65.03 -31.08 176.22
N GLU A 1035 63.83 -30.53 176.09
CA GLU A 1035 63.21 -29.62 177.06
C GLU A 1035 62.97 -30.30 178.41
N THR A 1036 62.44 -31.53 178.42
CA THR A 1036 62.22 -32.29 179.66
C THR A 1036 63.52 -32.77 180.31
N GLU A 1037 64.56 -33.09 179.53
CA GLU A 1037 65.92 -33.27 180.06
C GLU A 1037 66.50 -31.97 180.65
N TYR A 1038 66.32 -30.82 180.00
CA TYR A 1038 66.79 -29.53 180.52
C TYR A 1038 66.09 -29.15 181.82
N GLN A 1039 64.77 -29.32 181.89
CA GLN A 1039 64.00 -29.11 183.12
C GLN A 1039 64.41 -30.09 184.24
N SER A 1040 64.80 -31.31 183.89
CA SER A 1040 65.31 -32.29 184.87
C SER A 1040 66.71 -31.91 185.38
N LYS A 1041 67.61 -31.48 184.50
CA LYS A 1041 68.94 -30.94 184.86
C LYS A 1041 68.82 -29.69 185.73
N LEU A 1042 67.86 -28.79 185.44
CA LEU A 1042 67.52 -27.63 186.28
C LEU A 1042 66.97 -27.98 187.67
N LYS A 1043 66.32 -29.15 187.84
CA LYS A 1043 65.91 -29.66 189.15
C LYS A 1043 67.07 -30.26 189.93
N MET A 1044 67.94 -31.02 189.26
CA MET A 1044 69.15 -31.59 189.89
C MET A 1044 70.12 -30.51 190.38
N LEU A 1045 70.29 -29.42 189.63
CA LEU A 1045 71.09 -28.25 190.03
C LEU A 1045 70.51 -27.45 191.22
N LYS A 1046 69.29 -27.74 191.68
CA LYS A 1046 68.71 -27.17 192.91
C LYS A 1046 68.79 -28.12 194.12
N ALA A 1047 69.47 -29.27 193.98
CA ALA A 1047 69.64 -30.27 195.03
C ALA A 1047 71.09 -30.36 195.55
N SER A 1048 71.94 -29.38 195.24
CA SER A 1048 73.29 -29.23 195.78
C SER A 1048 73.70 -27.76 195.76
N THR A 1049 74.01 -27.22 196.95
CA THR A 1049 74.23 -25.80 197.29
C THR A 1049 73.09 -24.85 196.97
#